data_AF-A0A1Z9QPV4-F1
#
_entry.id   AF-A0A1Z9QPV4-F1
#
_cell.length_a   1.000
_cell.length_b   1.000
_cell.length_c   1.000
_cell.angle_alpha   90.00
_cell.angle_beta   90.00
_cell.angle_gamma   90.00
#
_symmetry.space_group_name_H-M   'P 1'
#
loop_
_entity.id
_entity.type
_entity.pdbx_description
1 polymer ?
#
loop_
_entity_poly.entity_id
_entity_poly.type
_entity_poly.pdbx_seq_one_letter_code
_entity_poly.pdbx_strand_id
1 'polypeptide(L)'
;MSAPQEIAQATSYACGNCKTENAANTKFCEGCGHHLTEPCNECGKTVTLSQKFCGKCGANLEKSTQHRYEQYEKKLIEALKQTKLHEYEHALALIKNLSKSNDYRFRSVAEQAATAVSKIKSLRDQTAEDATRKINEARKAFEENDNAKVVSLLEQVPSAMRDAEIEKLFQRAHARVREMQALQDDLRTAIAEKNWCLVGGLLEQLLDRYPKELRYKELSQKVSEKLTRNAKSYAAKGNFASALESLRAIPACASTEELERMVRWASKADWYGEQVRREPFATQVLGRMALTYAKSAPKLQQAEKDVREIASLIKSQQTATRCPLPRWKTSNKSWLGGEFSLLGLPQMHGLGKHQAFTANAGQLNVAVGLALQGLGQGRIQCSFAPKKKKLLGTRRKKVTRCWGLDIGSAAIKAVLLAEKDGNVTILDTFFEPLSKPTCRKAAEPSSPATLQLPALMKFAREKISDDTSVWAGFPSSETVTHFVSIPSVKDKLTQQLLDKEISQKVPLSREEIEVAQWIGDTDSENLRGRPVTLSIARKKYLSDYVEALKTAGIEVSGLQCESFALINFATLEFSELAENGTDTAESGNHKEDALAFLDCGASSTTLLVVSRRTHWYWTMDRGSEAVNSLIARAAKVTAERAEELKRNPTELADPANEYAMVENNFLEVRARLEVALRDMLKQNEQINITSTWCMGGGSLTHQWMHLVVAKEKSS
;
A
#
# COMPACT_ATOMS: atom_id res chain seq x y z
N MET A 1 -112.91 -6.27 -52.03
CA MET A 1 -112.07 -5.06 -51.92
C MET A 1 -112.48 -4.32 -50.67
N SER A 2 -111.67 -4.40 -49.62
CA SER A 2 -111.81 -3.58 -48.41
C SER A 2 -110.42 -3.02 -48.13
N ALA A 3 -110.35 -1.71 -48.03
CA ALA A 3 -109.14 -0.90 -48.04
C ALA A 3 -108.18 -1.24 -46.89
N PRO A 4 -106.86 -0.96 -47.04
CA PRO A 4 -105.91 -1.09 -45.94
C PRO A 4 -106.24 -0.03 -44.88
N GLN A 5 -106.41 -0.44 -43.62
CA GLN A 5 -106.44 0.50 -42.50
C GLN A 5 -105.04 1.11 -42.36
N GLU A 6 -104.90 2.38 -42.75
CA GLU A 6 -103.78 3.22 -42.36
C GLU A 6 -103.71 3.27 -40.83
N ILE A 7 -102.60 2.79 -40.29
CA ILE A 7 -102.28 2.91 -38.86
C ILE A 7 -102.07 4.39 -38.57
N ALA A 8 -103.06 5.03 -37.94
CA ALA A 8 -102.96 6.41 -37.49
C ALA A 8 -101.71 6.56 -36.59
N GLN A 9 -100.79 7.45 -36.99
CA GLN A 9 -99.68 7.83 -36.13
C GLN A 9 -100.24 8.50 -34.88
N ALA A 10 -99.74 8.09 -33.70
CA ALA A 10 -100.15 8.65 -32.42
C ALA A 10 -100.01 10.18 -32.45
N THR A 11 -101.10 10.88 -32.10
CA THR A 11 -101.22 12.36 -32.15
C THR A 11 -100.66 13.04 -30.91
N SER A 12 -100.46 12.31 -29.81
CA SER A 12 -99.82 12.78 -28.58
C SER A 12 -99.01 11.67 -27.89
N TYR A 13 -98.04 12.07 -27.06
CA TYR A 13 -97.29 11.17 -26.17
C TYR A 13 -97.20 11.73 -24.75
N ALA A 14 -97.36 10.87 -23.76
CA ALA A 14 -97.19 11.22 -22.35
C ALA A 14 -95.70 11.35 -21.98
N CYS A 15 -95.36 12.42 -21.27
CA CYS A 15 -94.01 12.63 -20.75
C CYS A 15 -93.65 11.54 -19.74
N GLY A 16 -92.53 10.85 -19.95
CA GLY A 16 -92.05 9.83 -19.02
C GLY A 16 -91.78 10.37 -17.59
N ASN A 17 -91.41 11.65 -17.49
CA ASN A 17 -91.08 12.35 -16.25
C ASN A 17 -92.30 12.80 -15.43
N CYS A 18 -93.18 13.64 -16.01
CA CYS A 18 -94.30 14.28 -15.29
C CYS A 18 -95.69 13.82 -15.74
N LYS A 19 -95.78 12.90 -16.70
CA LYS A 19 -97.01 12.34 -17.28
C LYS A 19 -97.91 13.31 -18.08
N THR A 20 -97.56 14.59 -18.20
CA THR A 20 -98.23 15.55 -19.09
C THR A 20 -98.25 15.02 -20.53
N GLU A 21 -99.40 15.09 -21.20
CA GLU A 21 -99.54 14.75 -22.63
C GLU A 21 -99.00 15.87 -23.50
N ASN A 22 -98.24 15.54 -24.55
CA ASN A 22 -97.65 16.51 -25.47
C ASN A 22 -97.88 16.08 -26.91
N ALA A 23 -98.01 17.02 -27.84
CA ALA A 23 -98.22 16.71 -29.25
C ALA A 23 -97.04 15.93 -29.86
N ALA A 24 -97.32 15.07 -30.84
CA ALA A 24 -96.38 14.06 -31.36
C ALA A 24 -95.01 14.56 -31.87
N ASN A 25 -94.87 15.85 -32.19
CA ASN A 25 -93.65 16.47 -32.72
C ASN A 25 -92.93 17.39 -31.72
N THR A 26 -93.38 17.43 -30.46
CA THR A 26 -92.76 18.25 -29.40
C THR A 26 -91.43 17.64 -28.94
N LYS A 27 -90.36 18.44 -28.94
CA LYS A 27 -89.03 17.99 -28.50
C LYS A 27 -88.87 18.03 -26.97
N PHE A 28 -89.59 18.94 -26.31
CA PHE A 28 -89.58 19.14 -24.87
C PHE A 28 -91.00 19.09 -24.33
N CYS A 29 -91.17 18.67 -23.08
CA CYS A 29 -92.45 18.62 -22.40
C CYS A 29 -92.94 20.02 -22.04
N GLU A 30 -94.19 20.33 -22.35
CA GLU A 30 -94.80 21.63 -22.04
C GLU A 30 -95.06 21.83 -20.53
N GLY A 31 -95.21 20.73 -19.78
CA GLY A 31 -95.43 20.78 -18.33
C GLY A 31 -94.15 20.88 -17.48
N CYS A 32 -93.07 20.19 -17.87
CA CYS A 32 -91.84 20.13 -17.05
C CYS A 32 -90.55 20.45 -17.81
N GLY A 33 -90.61 20.80 -19.09
CA GLY A 33 -89.44 21.14 -19.92
C GLY A 33 -88.52 19.97 -20.26
N HIS A 34 -88.84 18.74 -19.87
CA HIS A 34 -87.98 17.58 -20.08
C HIS A 34 -87.94 17.14 -21.56
N HIS A 35 -86.79 16.72 -22.06
CA HIS A 35 -86.67 16.23 -23.44
C HIS A 35 -87.54 14.97 -23.61
N LEU A 36 -88.30 14.89 -24.71
CA LEU A 36 -89.29 13.83 -24.91
C LEU A 36 -88.84 12.75 -25.87
N THR A 37 -87.81 13.02 -26.67
CA THR A 37 -87.38 12.14 -27.76
C THR A 37 -85.88 11.81 -27.70
N GLU A 38 -85.43 10.78 -28.39
CA GLU A 38 -84.00 10.54 -28.65
C GLU A 38 -83.86 9.79 -29.98
N PRO A 39 -82.73 9.85 -30.68
CA PRO A 39 -82.50 8.98 -31.82
C PRO A 39 -82.38 7.51 -31.35
N CYS A 40 -83.00 6.60 -32.07
CA CYS A 40 -82.81 5.16 -31.86
C CYS A 40 -81.34 4.79 -32.13
N ASN A 41 -80.70 4.10 -31.18
CA ASN A 41 -79.28 3.73 -31.27
C ASN A 41 -78.92 2.79 -32.44
N GLU A 42 -79.91 2.10 -33.03
CA GLU A 42 -79.68 1.16 -34.15
C GLU A 42 -79.92 1.80 -35.53
N CYS A 43 -80.96 2.64 -35.68
CA CYS A 43 -81.39 3.15 -36.99
C CYS A 43 -81.50 4.67 -37.10
N GLY A 44 -81.18 5.40 -36.03
CA GLY A 44 -81.19 6.87 -35.97
C GLY A 44 -82.58 7.53 -35.98
N LYS A 45 -83.67 6.76 -36.13
CA LYS A 45 -85.03 7.34 -36.11
C LYS A 45 -85.33 7.93 -34.73
N THR A 46 -85.86 9.15 -34.71
CA THR A 46 -86.38 9.79 -33.49
C THR A 46 -87.50 8.93 -32.88
N VAL A 47 -87.29 8.51 -31.63
CA VAL A 47 -88.21 7.73 -30.79
C VAL A 47 -88.52 8.51 -29.53
N THR A 48 -89.63 8.24 -28.84
CA THR A 48 -89.91 8.90 -27.55
C THR A 48 -89.15 8.20 -26.41
N LEU A 49 -88.81 8.94 -25.35
CA LEU A 49 -88.11 8.37 -24.18
C LEU A 49 -88.94 7.35 -23.38
N SER A 50 -90.25 7.29 -23.62
CA SER A 50 -91.19 6.32 -23.02
C SER A 50 -91.50 5.13 -23.94
N GLN A 51 -90.99 5.15 -25.18
CA GLN A 51 -91.23 4.11 -26.18
C GLN A 51 -90.38 2.86 -25.89
N LYS A 52 -91.02 1.69 -25.90
CA LYS A 52 -90.35 0.40 -25.61
C LYS A 52 -89.64 -0.23 -26.81
N PHE A 53 -90.19 -0.08 -28.03
CA PHE A 53 -89.63 -0.63 -29.26
C PHE A 53 -89.61 0.41 -30.38
N CYS A 54 -88.53 0.45 -31.18
CA CYS A 54 -88.46 1.35 -32.33
C CYS A 54 -89.44 0.94 -33.41
N GLY A 55 -90.40 1.81 -33.74
CA GLY A 55 -91.39 1.57 -34.80
C GLY A 55 -90.84 1.61 -36.23
N LYS A 56 -89.52 1.63 -36.46
CA LYS A 56 -88.90 1.51 -37.80
C LYS A 56 -88.07 0.24 -37.92
N CYS A 57 -87.14 -0.01 -36.99
CA CYS A 57 -86.23 -1.16 -37.06
C CYS A 57 -86.55 -2.28 -36.06
N GLY A 58 -87.55 -2.12 -35.18
CA GLY A 58 -87.92 -3.13 -34.19
C GLY A 58 -87.01 -3.21 -32.96
N ALA A 59 -85.96 -2.39 -32.86
CA ALA A 59 -85.01 -2.42 -31.74
C ALA A 59 -85.70 -2.23 -30.37
N ASN A 60 -85.32 -3.05 -29.37
CA ASN A 60 -85.82 -2.96 -28.00
C ASN A 60 -85.10 -1.82 -27.23
N LEU A 61 -85.78 -0.69 -27.11
CA LEU A 61 -85.26 0.53 -26.50
C LEU A 61 -85.24 0.45 -24.97
N GLU A 62 -86.17 -0.31 -24.37
CA GLU A 62 -86.21 -0.57 -22.92
C GLU A 62 -84.98 -1.37 -22.49
N LYS A 63 -84.61 -2.42 -23.23
CA LYS A 63 -83.37 -3.19 -23.01
C LYS A 63 -82.11 -2.34 -23.22
N SER A 64 -82.10 -1.45 -24.23
CA SER A 64 -80.99 -0.51 -24.46
C SER A 64 -80.84 0.49 -23.31
N THR A 65 -81.96 0.99 -22.77
CA THR A 65 -82.00 1.88 -21.61
C THR A 65 -81.50 1.17 -20.35
N GLN A 66 -81.97 -0.05 -20.10
CA GLN A 66 -81.53 -0.89 -18.98
C GLN A 66 -80.02 -1.15 -19.05
N HIS A 67 -79.50 -1.48 -20.24
CA HIS A 67 -78.06 -1.65 -20.43
C HIS A 67 -77.27 -0.36 -20.12
N ARG A 68 -77.75 0.81 -20.57
CA ARG A 68 -77.14 2.11 -20.23
C ARG A 68 -77.15 2.37 -18.72
N TYR A 69 -78.23 2.01 -18.03
CA TYR A 69 -78.35 2.13 -16.58
C TYR A 69 -77.27 1.30 -15.87
N GLU A 70 -77.12 0.01 -16.25
CA GLU A 70 -76.07 -0.88 -15.73
C GLU A 70 -74.65 -0.36 -16.02
N GLN A 71 -74.43 0.24 -17.19
CA GLN A 71 -73.14 0.87 -17.51
C GLN A 71 -72.86 2.10 -16.63
N TYR A 72 -73.88 2.89 -16.29
CA TYR A 72 -73.73 4.00 -15.36
C TYR A 72 -73.47 3.54 -13.92
N GLU A 73 -74.14 2.48 -13.45
CA GLU A 73 -73.83 1.87 -12.16
C GLU A 73 -72.39 1.35 -12.10
N LYS A 74 -71.93 0.66 -13.15
CA LYS A 74 -70.52 0.21 -13.25
C LYS A 74 -69.54 1.38 -13.17
N LYS A 75 -69.81 2.49 -13.87
CA LYS A 75 -68.97 3.70 -13.81
C LYS A 75 -68.96 4.32 -12.41
N LEU A 76 -70.09 4.32 -11.72
CA LEU A 76 -70.17 4.81 -10.34
C LEU A 76 -69.34 3.95 -9.39
N ILE A 77 -69.46 2.61 -9.49
CA ILE A 77 -68.65 1.67 -8.72
C ILE A 77 -67.16 1.87 -9.00
N GLU A 78 -66.78 2.00 -10.27
CA GLU A 78 -65.39 2.23 -10.65
C GLU A 78 -64.88 3.57 -10.12
N ALA A 79 -65.68 4.64 -10.16
CA ALA A 79 -65.29 5.93 -9.57
C ALA A 79 -65.05 5.82 -8.05
N LEU A 80 -65.88 5.08 -7.33
CA LEU A 80 -65.66 4.82 -5.90
C LEU A 80 -64.38 4.01 -5.66
N LYS A 81 -64.05 3.06 -6.54
CA LYS A 81 -62.80 2.31 -6.49
C LYS A 81 -61.59 3.21 -6.75
N GLN A 82 -61.62 4.04 -7.79
CA GLN A 82 -60.56 5.02 -8.09
C GLN A 82 -60.38 6.02 -6.95
N THR A 83 -61.46 6.43 -6.29
CA THR A 83 -61.40 7.28 -5.08
C THR A 83 -60.61 6.62 -3.95
N LYS A 84 -60.79 5.30 -3.71
CA LYS A 84 -60.00 4.55 -2.71
C LYS A 84 -58.52 4.43 -3.07
N LEU A 85 -58.19 4.55 -4.35
CA LEU A 85 -56.82 4.57 -4.87
C LEU A 85 -56.20 5.97 -4.88
N HIS A 86 -56.91 7.00 -4.37
CA HIS A 86 -56.51 8.41 -4.41
C HIS A 86 -56.43 9.01 -5.83
N GLU A 87 -57.01 8.34 -6.83
CA GLU A 87 -57.11 8.79 -8.22
C GLU A 87 -58.36 9.67 -8.41
N TYR A 88 -58.40 10.78 -7.68
CA TYR A 88 -59.59 11.62 -7.55
C TYR A 88 -60.04 12.26 -8.88
N GLU A 89 -59.11 12.70 -9.72
CA GLU A 89 -59.44 13.29 -11.02
C GLU A 89 -60.04 12.26 -11.99
N HIS A 90 -59.52 11.03 -11.96
CA HIS A 90 -60.09 9.91 -12.72
C HIS A 90 -61.49 9.55 -12.20
N ALA A 91 -61.65 9.42 -10.88
CA ALA A 91 -62.93 9.16 -10.25
C ALA A 91 -63.98 10.22 -10.66
N LEU A 92 -63.62 11.51 -10.61
CA LEU A 92 -64.48 12.60 -11.03
C LEU A 92 -64.80 12.55 -12.52
N ALA A 93 -63.82 12.26 -13.38
CA ALA A 93 -64.02 12.16 -14.83
C ALA A 93 -65.02 11.05 -15.22
N LEU A 94 -65.00 9.91 -14.54
CA LEU A 94 -65.90 8.77 -14.80
C LEU A 94 -67.39 9.12 -14.61
N ILE A 95 -67.70 9.95 -13.60
CA ILE A 95 -69.08 10.26 -13.20
C ILE A 95 -69.52 11.70 -13.49
N LYS A 96 -68.63 12.58 -13.99
CA LYS A 96 -68.91 14.00 -14.27
C LYS A 96 -70.12 14.24 -15.16
N ASN A 97 -70.25 13.45 -16.22
CA ASN A 97 -71.36 13.58 -17.17
C ASN A 97 -72.64 12.96 -16.62
N LEU A 98 -72.51 11.88 -15.83
CA LEU A 98 -73.63 11.20 -15.19
C LEU A 98 -74.28 12.08 -14.11
N SER A 99 -73.50 12.77 -13.29
CA SER A 99 -73.99 13.67 -12.24
C SER A 99 -74.74 14.90 -12.78
N LYS A 100 -74.59 15.19 -14.08
CA LYS A 100 -75.27 16.31 -14.77
C LYS A 100 -76.41 15.83 -15.68
N SER A 101 -76.67 14.52 -15.70
CA SER A 101 -77.72 13.96 -16.54
C SER A 101 -79.09 14.37 -16.01
N ASN A 102 -79.89 15.00 -16.86
CA ASN A 102 -81.25 15.40 -16.52
C ASN A 102 -82.30 14.35 -16.91
N ASP A 103 -81.90 13.26 -17.59
CA ASP A 103 -82.79 12.18 -18.06
C ASP A 103 -83.46 11.46 -16.89
N TYR A 104 -84.80 11.50 -16.86
CA TYR A 104 -85.60 10.95 -15.77
C TYR A 104 -85.36 9.45 -15.53
N ARG A 105 -84.98 8.70 -16.57
CA ARG A 105 -84.74 7.25 -16.51
C ARG A 105 -83.51 6.89 -15.68
N PHE A 106 -82.57 7.83 -15.53
CA PHE A 106 -81.32 7.64 -14.79
C PHE A 106 -81.25 8.49 -13.51
N ARG A 107 -82.37 9.09 -13.06
CA ARG A 107 -82.39 10.02 -11.92
C ARG A 107 -81.71 9.47 -10.66
N SER A 108 -82.07 8.24 -10.26
CA SER A 108 -81.50 7.59 -9.07
C SER A 108 -79.97 7.52 -9.12
N VAL A 109 -79.42 6.98 -10.22
CA VAL A 109 -77.96 6.84 -10.38
C VAL A 109 -77.27 8.20 -10.62
N ALA A 110 -77.96 9.18 -11.21
CA ALA A 110 -77.46 10.55 -11.39
C ALA A 110 -77.37 11.32 -10.06
N GLU A 111 -78.36 11.20 -9.17
CA GLU A 111 -78.35 11.77 -7.82
C GLU A 111 -77.25 11.15 -6.95
N GLN A 112 -77.07 9.82 -7.04
CA GLN A 112 -75.95 9.13 -6.38
C GLN A 112 -74.60 9.62 -6.91
N ALA A 113 -74.45 9.79 -8.23
CA ALA A 113 -73.24 10.34 -8.84
C ALA A 113 -72.98 11.79 -8.42
N ALA A 114 -74.01 12.64 -8.31
CA ALA A 114 -73.87 14.03 -7.83
C ALA A 114 -73.40 14.08 -6.37
N THR A 115 -73.97 13.23 -5.51
CA THR A 115 -73.53 13.07 -4.12
C THR A 115 -72.08 12.59 -4.05
N ALA A 116 -71.72 11.60 -4.86
CA ALA A 116 -70.36 11.09 -4.95
C ALA A 116 -69.37 12.18 -5.41
N VAL A 117 -69.70 12.98 -6.42
CA VAL A 117 -68.86 14.10 -6.88
C VAL A 117 -68.55 15.10 -5.76
N SER A 118 -69.55 15.49 -4.96
CA SER A 118 -69.35 16.41 -3.84
C SER A 118 -68.42 15.81 -2.78
N LYS A 119 -68.67 14.55 -2.39
CA LYS A 119 -67.84 13.83 -1.41
C LYS A 119 -66.42 13.62 -1.89
N ILE A 120 -66.22 13.23 -3.15
CA ILE A 120 -64.91 13.00 -3.75
C ILE A 120 -64.11 14.30 -3.80
N LYS A 121 -64.72 15.43 -4.16
CA LYS A 121 -64.05 16.74 -4.14
C LYS A 121 -63.63 17.15 -2.73
N SER A 122 -64.55 17.05 -1.77
CA SER A 122 -64.24 17.35 -0.37
C SER A 122 -63.09 16.49 0.16
N LEU A 123 -63.10 15.19 -0.17
CA LEU A 123 -62.04 14.27 0.24
C LEU A 123 -60.70 14.57 -0.44
N ARG A 124 -60.71 14.89 -1.74
CA ARG A 124 -59.52 15.30 -2.50
C ARG A 124 -58.87 16.53 -1.87
N ASP A 125 -59.67 17.56 -1.60
CA ASP A 125 -59.17 18.83 -1.07
C ASP A 125 -58.61 18.65 0.35
N GLN A 126 -59.32 17.90 1.21
CA GLN A 126 -58.84 17.54 2.56
C GLN A 126 -57.54 16.72 2.52
N THR A 127 -57.44 15.75 1.61
CA THR A 127 -56.24 14.91 1.44
C THR A 127 -55.05 15.76 0.97
N ALA A 128 -55.27 16.68 0.03
CA ALA A 128 -54.23 17.57 -0.47
C ALA A 128 -53.72 18.55 0.60
N GLU A 129 -54.62 19.07 1.44
CA GLU A 129 -54.25 19.94 2.56
C GLU A 129 -53.45 19.18 3.63
N ASP A 130 -53.90 17.98 4.04
CA ASP A 130 -53.18 17.14 5.00
C ASP A 130 -51.80 16.69 4.48
N ALA A 131 -51.72 16.29 3.20
CA ALA A 131 -50.46 15.95 2.55
C ALA A 131 -49.49 17.14 2.56
N THR A 132 -49.96 18.33 2.20
CA THR A 132 -49.15 19.56 2.20
C THR A 132 -48.61 19.87 3.59
N ARG A 133 -49.47 19.78 4.62
CA ARG A 133 -49.06 19.98 6.02
C ARG A 133 -47.97 18.98 6.44
N LYS A 134 -48.20 17.68 6.21
CA LYS A 134 -47.24 16.61 6.56
C LYS A 134 -45.91 16.75 5.82
N ILE A 135 -45.93 17.14 4.55
CA ILE A 135 -44.70 17.39 3.77
C ILE A 135 -43.90 18.55 4.38
N ASN A 136 -44.55 19.64 4.76
CA ASN A 136 -43.88 20.78 5.38
C ASN A 136 -43.30 20.42 6.76
N GLU A 137 -44.04 19.67 7.57
CA GLU A 137 -43.55 19.16 8.86
C GLU A 137 -42.38 18.18 8.67
N ALA A 138 -42.42 17.33 7.64
CA ALA A 138 -41.34 16.41 7.30
C ALA A 138 -40.08 17.16 6.85
N ARG A 139 -40.21 18.24 6.05
CA ARG A 139 -39.06 19.08 5.67
C ARG A 139 -38.40 19.69 6.91
N LYS A 140 -39.18 20.24 7.84
CA LYS A 140 -38.67 20.77 9.11
C LYS A 140 -37.99 19.70 9.97
N ALA A 141 -38.62 18.53 10.11
CA ALA A 141 -38.03 17.41 10.84
C ALA A 141 -36.71 16.94 10.22
N PHE A 142 -36.60 16.98 8.88
CA PHE A 142 -35.37 16.64 8.17
C PHE A 142 -34.24 17.63 8.45
N GLU A 143 -34.53 18.94 8.50
CA GLU A 143 -33.58 19.98 8.92
C GLU A 143 -33.09 19.79 10.36
N GLU A 144 -33.97 19.30 11.23
CA GLU A 144 -33.67 18.94 12.63
C GLU A 144 -32.97 17.56 12.75
N ASN A 145 -32.71 16.86 11.64
CA ASN A 145 -32.18 15.49 11.57
C ASN A 145 -33.05 14.39 12.22
N ASP A 146 -34.34 14.66 12.44
CA ASP A 146 -35.32 13.68 12.94
C ASP A 146 -35.86 12.82 11.79
N ASN A 147 -35.02 11.92 11.30
CA ASN A 147 -35.35 11.04 10.16
C ASN A 147 -36.50 10.06 10.49
N ALA A 148 -36.71 9.69 11.76
CA ALA A 148 -37.81 8.82 12.17
C ALA A 148 -39.16 9.54 12.00
N LYS A 149 -39.24 10.80 12.41
CA LYS A 149 -40.44 11.64 12.21
C LYS A 149 -40.70 11.91 10.73
N VAL A 150 -39.64 12.14 9.93
CA VAL A 150 -39.76 12.25 8.46
C VAL A 150 -40.42 11.02 7.85
N VAL A 151 -39.94 9.83 8.20
CA VAL A 151 -40.50 8.56 7.70
C VAL A 151 -41.96 8.43 8.12
N SER A 152 -42.27 8.63 9.40
CA SER A 152 -43.64 8.50 9.93
C SER A 152 -44.63 9.47 9.28
N LEU A 153 -44.22 10.70 8.97
CA LEU A 153 -45.07 11.70 8.31
C LEU A 153 -45.31 11.34 6.83
N LEU A 154 -44.25 10.96 6.10
CA LEU A 154 -44.33 10.72 4.65
C LEU A 154 -44.87 9.33 4.28
N GLU A 155 -44.86 8.36 5.20
CA GLU A 155 -45.60 7.08 5.06
C GLU A 155 -47.11 7.31 4.97
N GLN A 156 -47.62 8.37 5.61
CA GLN A 156 -49.04 8.72 5.61
C GLN A 156 -49.44 9.59 4.41
N VAL A 157 -48.49 10.00 3.56
CA VAL A 157 -48.77 10.77 2.35
C VAL A 157 -48.86 9.79 1.17
N PRO A 158 -49.99 9.74 0.45
CA PRO A 158 -50.12 8.90 -0.74
C PRO A 158 -48.97 9.12 -1.73
N SER A 159 -48.42 8.05 -2.30
CA SER A 159 -47.28 8.13 -3.22
C SER A 159 -47.54 9.04 -4.43
N ALA A 160 -48.78 9.10 -4.92
CA ALA A 160 -49.19 9.99 -6.02
C ALA A 160 -49.05 11.49 -5.68
N MET A 161 -48.99 11.84 -4.40
CA MET A 161 -48.84 13.22 -3.91
C MET A 161 -47.42 13.54 -3.44
N ARG A 162 -46.50 12.58 -3.53
CA ARG A 162 -45.07 12.80 -3.26
C ARG A 162 -44.37 13.05 -4.59
N ASP A 163 -43.92 14.28 -4.79
CA ASP A 163 -43.08 14.58 -5.96
C ASP A 163 -41.72 13.86 -5.88
N ALA A 164 -40.93 13.97 -6.94
CA ALA A 164 -39.62 13.31 -7.02
C ALA A 164 -38.63 13.78 -5.94
N GLU A 165 -38.75 15.00 -5.43
CA GLU A 165 -37.88 15.50 -4.36
C GLU A 165 -38.29 14.93 -3.00
N ILE A 166 -39.59 14.93 -2.70
CA ILE A 166 -40.15 14.36 -1.48
C ILE A 166 -39.92 12.85 -1.42
N GLU A 167 -40.06 12.15 -2.54
CA GLU A 167 -39.77 10.71 -2.61
C GLU A 167 -38.28 10.43 -2.35
N LYS A 168 -37.36 11.23 -2.91
CA LYS A 168 -35.93 11.13 -2.59
C LYS A 168 -35.64 11.42 -1.12
N LEU A 169 -36.29 12.43 -0.54
CA LEU A 169 -36.15 12.77 0.87
C LEU A 169 -36.65 11.62 1.76
N PHE A 170 -37.80 11.03 1.42
CA PHE A 170 -38.36 9.88 2.11
C PHE A 170 -37.42 8.67 2.07
N GLN A 171 -36.91 8.32 0.88
CA GLN A 171 -35.96 7.22 0.72
C GLN A 171 -34.67 7.43 1.51
N ARG A 172 -34.13 8.65 1.52
CA ARG A 172 -32.94 9.00 2.31
C ARG A 172 -33.18 8.88 3.81
N ALA A 173 -34.31 9.38 4.31
CA ALA A 173 -34.68 9.27 5.71
C ALA A 173 -34.88 7.80 6.12
N HIS A 174 -35.56 7.02 5.28
CA HIS A 174 -35.78 5.58 5.52
C HIS A 174 -34.47 4.78 5.49
N ALA A 175 -33.54 5.10 4.59
CA ALA A 175 -32.22 4.47 4.59
C ALA A 175 -31.47 4.74 5.91
N ARG A 176 -31.45 6.00 6.36
CA ARG A 176 -30.81 6.39 7.63
C ARG A 176 -31.44 5.72 8.85
N VAL A 177 -32.77 5.60 8.91
CA VAL A 177 -33.46 4.90 10.00
C VAL A 177 -33.08 3.42 10.01
N ARG A 178 -33.04 2.75 8.86
CA ARG A 178 -32.61 1.34 8.77
C ARG A 178 -31.16 1.12 9.18
N GLU A 179 -30.25 1.96 8.70
CA GLU A 179 -28.84 1.90 9.07
C GLU A 179 -28.65 2.10 10.59
N MET A 180 -29.37 3.05 11.19
CA MET A 180 -29.35 3.28 12.62
C MET A 180 -29.85 2.05 13.40
N GLN A 181 -30.95 1.44 12.96
CA GLN A 181 -31.47 0.21 13.56
C GLN A 181 -30.47 -0.94 13.46
N ALA A 182 -29.86 -1.15 12.28
CA ALA A 182 -28.83 -2.18 12.11
C ALA A 182 -27.65 -1.98 13.07
N LEU A 183 -27.12 -0.76 13.19
CA LEU A 183 -26.03 -0.46 14.14
C LEU A 183 -26.44 -0.70 15.60
N GLN A 184 -27.69 -0.37 15.96
CA GLN A 184 -28.21 -0.63 17.30
C GLN A 184 -28.37 -2.13 17.57
N ASP A 185 -28.76 -2.91 16.57
CA ASP A 185 -28.94 -4.36 16.67
C ASP A 185 -27.58 -5.07 16.79
N ASP A 186 -26.61 -4.65 15.97
CA ASP A 186 -25.22 -5.11 16.06
C ASP A 186 -24.61 -4.76 17.42
N LEU A 187 -24.86 -3.55 17.93
CA LEU A 187 -24.40 -3.13 19.26
C LEU A 187 -24.99 -4.01 20.36
N ARG A 188 -26.29 -4.31 20.30
CA ARG A 188 -26.96 -5.20 21.27
C ARG A 188 -26.37 -6.61 21.24
N THR A 189 -26.14 -7.13 20.03
CA THR A 189 -25.55 -8.47 19.81
C THR A 189 -24.13 -8.53 20.35
N ALA A 190 -23.28 -7.56 20.00
CA ALA A 190 -21.90 -7.50 20.46
C ALA A 190 -21.78 -7.37 21.99
N ILE A 191 -22.71 -6.64 22.64
CA ILE A 191 -22.79 -6.56 24.12
C ILE A 191 -23.15 -7.92 24.71
N ALA A 192 -24.13 -8.63 24.14
CA ALA A 192 -24.56 -9.95 24.60
C ALA A 192 -23.42 -10.99 24.51
N GLU A 193 -22.66 -10.94 23.42
CA GLU A 193 -21.48 -11.77 23.18
C GLU A 193 -20.24 -11.32 23.96
N LYS A 194 -20.30 -10.15 24.62
CA LYS A 194 -19.18 -9.52 25.34
C LYS A 194 -17.98 -9.22 24.43
N ASN A 195 -18.22 -8.99 23.14
CA ASN A 195 -17.19 -8.55 22.19
C ASN A 195 -16.95 -7.05 22.35
N TRP A 196 -16.26 -6.67 23.42
CA TRP A 196 -16.08 -5.26 23.79
C TRP A 196 -15.32 -4.43 22.74
N CYS A 197 -14.43 -5.05 21.95
CA CYS A 197 -13.73 -4.37 20.88
C CYS A 197 -14.70 -3.94 19.78
N LEU A 198 -15.58 -4.85 19.35
CA LEU A 198 -16.65 -4.54 18.39
C LEU A 198 -17.63 -3.50 18.95
N VAL A 199 -18.03 -3.64 20.22
CA VAL A 199 -18.89 -2.66 20.90
C VAL A 199 -18.28 -1.26 20.84
N GLY A 200 -16.98 -1.12 21.12
CA GLY A 200 -16.27 0.15 21.03
C GLY A 200 -16.30 0.75 19.62
N GLY A 201 -15.97 -0.03 18.60
CA GLY A 201 -16.04 0.42 17.20
C GLY A 201 -17.44 0.82 16.73
N LEU A 202 -18.48 0.10 17.17
CA LEU A 202 -19.88 0.44 16.88
C LEU A 202 -20.33 1.73 17.59
N LEU A 203 -19.85 1.97 18.82
CA LEU A 203 -20.15 3.21 19.55
C LEU A 203 -19.49 4.42 18.92
N GLU A 204 -18.25 4.32 18.45
CA GLU A 204 -17.59 5.39 17.71
C GLU A 204 -18.41 5.77 16.47
N GLN A 205 -18.79 4.76 15.67
CA GLN A 205 -19.65 4.95 14.50
C GLN A 205 -21.01 5.58 14.81
N LEU A 206 -21.63 5.25 15.95
CA LEU A 206 -22.89 5.85 16.38
C LEU A 206 -22.69 7.30 16.84
N LEU A 207 -21.60 7.60 17.54
CA LEU A 207 -21.30 8.93 18.05
C LEU A 207 -20.82 9.90 16.97
N ASP A 208 -20.12 9.43 15.94
CA ASP A 208 -19.79 10.23 14.75
C ASP A 208 -21.04 10.75 14.05
N ARG A 209 -22.12 9.94 14.04
CA ARG A 209 -23.41 10.30 13.44
C ARG A 209 -24.30 11.09 14.41
N TYR A 210 -24.28 10.74 15.69
CA TYR A 210 -25.14 11.30 16.74
C TYR A 210 -24.32 11.80 17.94
N PRO A 211 -23.50 12.85 17.76
CA PRO A 211 -22.50 13.28 18.77
C PRO A 211 -23.11 13.87 20.05
N LYS A 212 -24.41 14.14 20.05
CA LYS A 212 -25.16 14.68 21.20
C LYS A 212 -25.85 13.60 22.04
N GLU A 213 -25.86 12.35 21.59
CA GLU A 213 -26.58 11.27 22.28
C GLU A 213 -25.87 10.86 23.58
N LEU A 214 -26.44 11.25 24.72
CA LEU A 214 -25.86 11.02 26.05
C LEU A 214 -25.75 9.54 26.38
N ARG A 215 -26.71 8.71 25.96
CA ARG A 215 -26.72 7.28 26.23
C ARG A 215 -25.47 6.57 25.69
N TYR A 216 -25.04 6.93 24.49
CA TYR A 216 -23.85 6.32 23.87
C TYR A 216 -22.56 6.84 24.51
N LYS A 217 -22.53 8.09 24.98
CA LYS A 217 -21.38 8.62 25.74
C LYS A 217 -21.22 7.89 27.08
N GLU A 218 -22.30 7.72 27.83
CA GLU A 218 -22.28 6.98 29.10
C GLU A 218 -21.89 5.50 28.90
N LEU A 219 -22.39 4.86 27.85
CA LEU A 219 -22.00 3.49 27.52
C LEU A 219 -20.53 3.41 27.11
N SER A 220 -20.01 4.40 26.36
CA SER A 220 -18.60 4.47 25.97
C SER A 220 -17.67 4.54 27.19
N GLN A 221 -18.05 5.26 28.24
CA GLN A 221 -17.29 5.28 29.50
C GLN A 221 -17.24 3.88 30.16
N LYS A 222 -18.37 3.18 30.24
CA LYS A 222 -18.43 1.80 30.78
C LYS A 222 -17.61 0.82 29.94
N VAL A 223 -17.63 0.97 28.61
CA VAL A 223 -16.86 0.14 27.68
C VAL A 223 -15.37 0.42 27.81
N SER A 224 -14.97 1.68 27.99
CA SER A 224 -13.58 2.09 28.25
C SER A 224 -13.00 1.37 29.48
N GLU A 225 -13.74 1.30 30.58
CA GLU A 225 -13.31 0.56 31.78
C GLU A 225 -13.15 -0.95 31.55
N LYS A 226 -13.99 -1.54 30.69
CA LYS A 226 -13.93 -2.97 30.34
C LYS A 226 -12.71 -3.26 29.46
N LEU A 227 -12.53 -2.47 28.40
CA LEU A 227 -11.41 -2.59 27.47
C LEU A 227 -10.07 -2.35 28.17
N THR A 228 -9.99 -1.35 29.05
CA THR A 228 -8.79 -1.08 29.85
C THR A 228 -8.43 -2.26 30.76
N ARG A 229 -9.42 -2.91 31.38
CA ARG A 229 -9.20 -4.13 32.18
C ARG A 229 -8.72 -5.30 31.33
N ASN A 230 -9.32 -5.50 30.16
CA ASN A 230 -8.90 -6.53 29.22
C ASN A 230 -7.45 -6.30 28.78
N ALA A 231 -7.10 -5.05 28.43
CA ALA A 231 -5.76 -4.68 28.04
C ALA A 231 -4.72 -4.97 29.14
N LYS A 232 -5.01 -4.60 30.40
CA LYS A 232 -4.16 -4.93 31.55
C LYS A 232 -4.00 -6.45 31.73
N SER A 233 -5.08 -7.22 31.53
CA SER A 233 -5.05 -8.69 31.60
C SER A 233 -4.20 -9.32 30.50
N TYR A 234 -4.34 -8.86 29.25
CA TYR A 234 -3.54 -9.33 28.12
C TYR A 234 -2.06 -8.98 28.28
N ALA A 235 -1.76 -7.74 28.66
CA ALA A 235 -0.38 -7.30 28.91
C ALA A 235 0.29 -8.09 30.05
N ALA A 236 -0.45 -8.43 31.12
CA ALA A 236 0.05 -9.28 32.19
C ALA A 236 0.45 -10.70 31.72
N LYS A 237 -0.08 -11.14 30.58
CA LYS A 237 0.27 -12.41 29.90
C LYS A 237 1.32 -12.22 28.79
N GLY A 238 1.82 -11.01 28.60
CA GLY A 238 2.77 -10.67 27.52
C GLY A 238 2.13 -10.54 26.13
N ASN A 239 0.80 -10.58 26.02
CA ASN A 239 0.08 -10.38 24.74
C ASN A 239 -0.25 -8.89 24.56
N PHE A 240 0.75 -8.12 24.11
CA PHE A 240 0.59 -6.68 23.94
C PHE A 240 -0.20 -6.31 22.67
N ALA A 241 -0.15 -7.13 21.62
CA ALA A 241 -1.01 -6.97 20.44
C ALA A 241 -2.51 -6.91 20.81
N SER A 242 -3.02 -7.90 21.55
CA SER A 242 -4.43 -7.89 22.00
C SER A 242 -4.71 -6.79 23.04
N ALA A 243 -3.71 -6.39 23.83
CA ALA A 243 -3.85 -5.25 24.73
C ALA A 243 -4.02 -3.94 23.96
N LEU A 244 -3.22 -3.74 22.90
CA LEU A 244 -3.28 -2.59 22.02
C LEU A 244 -4.59 -2.54 21.24
N GLU A 245 -5.05 -3.66 20.70
CA GLU A 245 -6.36 -3.79 20.06
C GLU A 245 -7.49 -3.36 20.99
N SER A 246 -7.47 -3.83 22.24
CA SER A 246 -8.48 -3.45 23.24
C SER A 246 -8.45 -1.95 23.53
N LEU A 247 -7.26 -1.35 23.67
CA LEU A 247 -7.15 0.09 23.96
C LEU A 247 -7.56 0.96 22.76
N ARG A 248 -7.23 0.55 21.52
CA ARG A 248 -7.60 1.27 20.29
C ARG A 248 -9.11 1.18 19.99
N ALA A 249 -9.80 0.18 20.53
CA ALA A 249 -11.25 0.08 20.43
C ALA A 249 -12.00 1.02 21.38
N ILE A 250 -11.32 1.75 22.27
CA ILE A 250 -11.98 2.72 23.15
C ILE A 250 -12.47 3.91 22.32
N PRO A 251 -13.77 4.28 22.38
CA PRO A 251 -14.29 5.43 21.65
C PRO A 251 -13.59 6.74 22.01
N ALA A 252 -13.40 7.64 21.06
CA ALA A 252 -12.66 8.89 21.23
C ALA A 252 -13.25 9.77 22.34
N CYS A 253 -14.57 9.78 22.48
CA CYS A 253 -15.26 10.53 23.54
C CYS A 253 -14.96 10.05 24.97
N ALA A 254 -14.42 8.84 25.13
CA ALA A 254 -14.02 8.23 26.39
C ALA A 254 -12.49 8.08 26.52
N SER A 255 -11.73 8.58 25.54
CA SER A 255 -10.27 8.61 25.60
C SER A 255 -9.78 9.66 26.59
N THR A 256 -8.64 9.38 27.22
CA THR A 256 -7.95 10.27 28.16
C THR A 256 -6.46 10.24 27.88
N GLU A 257 -5.71 11.22 28.37
CA GLU A 257 -4.25 11.25 28.24
C GLU A 257 -3.58 10.00 28.86
N GLU A 258 -4.15 9.46 29.94
CA GLU A 258 -3.69 8.21 30.56
C GLU A 258 -3.88 7.02 29.62
N LEU A 259 -5.03 6.92 28.94
CA LEU A 259 -5.29 5.86 27.97
C LEU A 259 -4.38 5.98 26.74
N GLU A 260 -4.14 7.18 26.24
CA GLU A 260 -3.19 7.40 25.15
C GLU A 260 -1.77 7.00 25.54
N ARG A 261 -1.35 7.27 26.78
CA ARG A 261 -0.08 6.76 27.32
C ARG A 261 -0.07 5.23 27.38
N MET A 262 -1.17 4.59 27.77
CA MET A 262 -1.29 3.13 27.76
C MET A 262 -1.20 2.56 26.34
N VAL A 263 -1.81 3.20 25.36
CA VAL A 263 -1.72 2.82 23.93
C VAL A 263 -0.26 2.86 23.48
N ARG A 264 0.45 3.97 23.74
CA ARG A 264 1.88 4.11 23.39
C ARG A 264 2.74 3.06 24.09
N TRP A 265 2.48 2.80 25.36
CA TRP A 265 3.19 1.76 26.13
C TRP A 265 2.96 0.36 25.55
N ALA A 266 1.72 -0.03 25.27
CA ALA A 266 1.39 -1.33 24.71
C ALA A 266 1.99 -1.50 23.31
N SER A 267 1.87 -0.48 22.46
CA SER A 267 2.48 -0.40 21.12
C SER A 267 4.00 -0.64 21.18
N LYS A 268 4.69 0.09 22.07
CA LYS A 268 6.14 -0.02 22.27
C LYS A 268 6.56 -1.39 22.81
N ALA A 269 5.82 -1.94 23.78
CA ALA A 269 6.10 -3.24 24.36
C ALA A 269 5.88 -4.38 23.34
N ASP A 270 4.81 -4.31 22.54
CA ASP A 270 4.56 -5.27 21.47
C ASP A 270 5.70 -5.29 20.44
N TRP A 271 6.08 -4.10 19.97
CA TRP A 271 7.17 -3.95 19.00
C TRP A 271 8.50 -4.47 19.56
N TYR A 272 8.85 -4.16 20.82
CA TYR A 272 10.05 -4.71 21.46
C TYR A 272 10.01 -6.23 21.63
N GLY A 273 8.86 -6.80 22.00
CA GLY A 273 8.68 -8.24 22.04
C GLY A 273 8.95 -8.89 20.68
N GLU A 274 8.48 -8.25 19.59
CA GLU A 274 8.78 -8.68 18.23
C GLU A 274 10.28 -8.60 17.91
N GLN A 275 10.95 -7.51 18.28
CA GLN A 275 12.39 -7.35 18.05
C GLN A 275 13.18 -8.47 18.72
N VAL A 276 12.92 -8.73 20.01
CA VAL A 276 13.55 -9.82 20.76
C VAL A 276 13.25 -11.16 20.10
N ARG A 277 12.06 -11.36 19.54
CA ARG A 277 11.72 -12.62 18.89
C ARG A 277 12.37 -12.81 17.53
N ARG A 278 12.62 -11.75 16.75
CA ARG A 278 13.02 -11.90 15.34
C ARG A 278 14.47 -11.52 15.04
N GLU A 279 15.09 -10.63 15.81
CA GLU A 279 16.44 -10.17 15.51
C GLU A 279 17.46 -11.33 15.51
N PRO A 280 18.38 -11.38 14.53
CA PRO A 280 19.31 -12.51 14.37
C PRO A 280 20.50 -12.49 15.33
N PHE A 281 20.86 -11.31 15.85
CA PHE A 281 22.07 -11.11 16.66
C PHE A 281 21.76 -10.42 17.99
N ALA A 282 22.50 -10.79 19.02
CA ALA A 282 22.42 -10.17 20.33
C ALA A 282 23.25 -8.87 20.33
N THR A 283 22.55 -7.73 20.26
CA THR A 283 23.15 -6.40 20.29
C THR A 283 22.80 -5.67 21.59
N GLN A 284 23.57 -4.63 21.93
CA GLN A 284 23.26 -3.77 23.09
C GLN A 284 21.86 -3.13 22.97
N VAL A 285 21.45 -2.79 21.75
CA VAL A 285 20.14 -2.24 21.44
C VAL A 285 19.05 -3.27 21.71
N LEU A 286 19.23 -4.51 21.24
CA LEU A 286 18.30 -5.61 21.51
C LEU A 286 18.20 -5.92 23.02
N GLY A 287 19.32 -5.88 23.74
CA GLY A 287 19.32 -6.07 25.21
C GLY A 287 18.50 -5.00 25.94
N ARG A 288 18.56 -3.73 25.52
CA ARG A 288 17.72 -2.64 26.05
C ARG A 288 16.23 -2.86 25.74
N MET A 289 15.91 -3.33 24.54
CA MET A 289 14.54 -3.70 24.16
C MET A 289 14.03 -4.85 25.03
N ALA A 290 14.82 -5.91 25.19
CA ALA A 290 14.46 -7.07 26.02
C ALA A 290 14.21 -6.67 27.47
N LEU A 291 15.07 -5.81 28.03
CA LEU A 291 14.88 -5.29 29.39
C LEU A 291 13.57 -4.50 29.53
N THR A 292 13.27 -3.65 28.56
CA THR A 292 12.05 -2.83 28.59
C THR A 292 10.79 -3.68 28.39
N TYR A 293 10.87 -4.70 27.53
CA TYR A 293 9.83 -5.69 27.33
C TYR A 293 9.56 -6.50 28.60
N ALA A 294 10.61 -7.05 29.24
CA ALA A 294 10.50 -7.81 30.47
C ALA A 294 9.89 -6.97 31.62
N LYS A 295 10.27 -5.69 31.74
CA LYS A 295 9.66 -4.76 32.70
C LYS A 295 8.17 -4.52 32.43
N SER A 296 7.76 -4.55 31.17
CA SER A 296 6.35 -4.37 30.78
C SER A 296 5.52 -5.64 31.02
N ALA A 297 6.16 -6.82 31.02
CA ALA A 297 5.53 -8.13 31.27
C ALA A 297 6.22 -8.90 32.41
N PRO A 298 6.18 -8.41 33.66
CA PRO A 298 6.95 -8.98 34.78
C PRO A 298 6.55 -10.41 35.17
N LYS A 299 5.37 -10.89 34.73
CA LYS A 299 4.91 -12.25 34.99
C LYS A 299 5.40 -13.26 33.94
N LEU A 300 6.00 -12.79 32.84
CA LEU A 300 6.47 -13.64 31.75
C LEU A 300 7.92 -14.06 32.03
N GLN A 301 8.09 -15.23 32.66
CA GLN A 301 9.43 -15.76 33.01
C GLN A 301 10.38 -15.88 31.81
N GLN A 302 9.85 -16.13 30.61
CA GLN A 302 10.67 -16.21 29.40
C GLN A 302 11.36 -14.87 29.08
N ALA A 303 10.69 -13.74 29.26
CA ALA A 303 11.28 -12.43 28.98
C ALA A 303 12.50 -12.14 29.88
N GLU A 304 12.47 -12.56 31.15
CA GLU A 304 13.62 -12.45 32.05
C GLU A 304 14.76 -13.41 31.68
N LYS A 305 14.45 -14.58 31.12
CA LYS A 305 15.47 -15.50 30.57
C LYS A 305 16.13 -14.88 29.35
N ASP A 306 15.35 -14.34 28.42
CA ASP A 306 15.86 -13.69 27.20
C ASP A 306 16.80 -12.53 27.55
N VAL A 307 16.45 -11.68 28.54
CA VAL A 307 17.34 -10.61 29.03
C VAL A 307 18.69 -11.15 29.51
N ARG A 308 18.67 -12.22 30.33
CA ARG A 308 19.91 -12.81 30.87
C ARG A 308 20.75 -13.46 29.77
N GLU A 309 20.13 -14.16 28.84
CA GLU A 309 20.79 -14.85 27.75
C GLU A 309 21.43 -13.85 26.77
N ILE A 310 20.69 -12.84 26.32
CA ILE A 310 21.21 -11.75 25.47
C ILE A 310 22.39 -11.06 26.16
N ALA A 311 22.25 -10.72 27.46
CA ALA A 311 23.34 -10.09 28.21
C ALA A 311 24.58 -11.00 28.33
N SER A 312 24.40 -12.31 28.50
CA SER A 312 25.49 -13.29 28.53
C SER A 312 26.20 -13.38 27.19
N LEU A 313 25.45 -13.45 26.09
CA LEU A 313 25.97 -13.49 24.73
C LEU A 313 26.79 -12.23 24.40
N ILE A 314 26.29 -11.06 24.74
CA ILE A 314 27.00 -9.79 24.58
C ILE A 314 28.32 -9.77 25.37
N LYS A 315 28.32 -10.26 26.61
CA LYS A 315 29.52 -10.33 27.46
C LYS A 315 30.57 -11.32 26.95
N SER A 316 30.17 -12.35 26.22
CA SER A 316 31.08 -13.38 25.71
C SER A 316 32.08 -12.85 24.68
N GLN A 317 31.82 -11.69 24.06
CA GLN A 317 32.71 -10.96 23.15
C GLN A 317 33.51 -11.89 22.21
N GLN A 318 32.82 -12.65 21.35
CA GLN A 318 33.47 -13.53 20.38
C GLN A 318 34.24 -12.74 19.31
N THR A 319 35.52 -12.44 19.57
CA THR A 319 36.42 -11.75 18.63
C THR A 319 37.20 -12.70 17.73
N ALA A 320 37.11 -14.02 17.99
CA ALA A 320 37.82 -15.06 17.23
C ALA A 320 37.16 -15.43 15.88
N THR A 321 36.07 -14.76 15.49
CA THR A 321 35.35 -15.05 14.25
C THR A 321 35.23 -13.81 13.37
N ARG A 322 34.84 -14.01 12.11
CA ARG A 322 34.54 -12.92 11.15
C ARG A 322 33.41 -12.00 11.61
N CYS A 323 32.52 -12.49 12.48
CA CYS A 323 31.34 -11.78 12.94
C CYS A 323 31.53 -11.28 14.38
N PRO A 324 31.59 -9.95 14.60
CA PRO A 324 31.70 -9.39 15.96
C PRO A 324 30.38 -9.47 16.74
N LEU A 325 29.28 -9.87 16.09
CA LEU A 325 27.96 -9.94 16.69
C LEU A 325 27.65 -11.38 17.12
N PRO A 326 27.40 -11.64 18.42
CA PRO A 326 27.00 -12.96 18.87
C PRO A 326 25.61 -13.30 18.32
N ARG A 327 25.43 -14.55 17.88
CA ARG A 327 24.14 -15.03 17.38
C ARG A 327 23.13 -15.07 18.52
N TRP A 328 21.94 -14.52 18.26
CA TRP A 328 20.80 -14.64 19.17
C TRP A 328 19.93 -15.85 18.80
N LYS A 329 19.79 -16.15 17.51
CA LYS A 329 19.08 -17.35 17.03
C LYS A 329 20.05 -18.51 16.85
N THR A 330 19.51 -19.73 16.93
CA THR A 330 20.28 -20.96 16.70
C THR A 330 20.80 -21.07 15.27
N SER A 331 20.09 -20.48 14.31
CA SER A 331 20.44 -20.44 12.89
C SER A 331 19.89 -19.16 12.28
N ASN A 332 20.71 -18.50 11.47
CA ASN A 332 20.42 -17.28 10.73
C ASN A 332 20.48 -17.61 9.24
N LYS A 333 19.44 -18.29 8.72
CA LYS A 333 19.38 -18.62 7.29
C LYS A 333 19.12 -17.39 6.44
N SER A 334 19.77 -17.32 5.30
CA SER A 334 19.57 -16.29 4.28
C SER A 334 18.65 -16.77 3.17
N TRP A 335 17.83 -15.89 2.61
CA TRP A 335 17.09 -16.22 1.38
C TRP A 335 18.01 -16.26 0.15
N LEU A 336 19.20 -15.63 0.22
CA LEU A 336 20.22 -15.72 -0.83
C LEU A 336 20.88 -17.11 -0.88
N GLY A 337 21.03 -17.75 0.28
CA GLY A 337 21.70 -19.06 0.44
C GLY A 337 22.55 -19.12 1.71
N GLY A 338 22.59 -20.30 2.33
CA GLY A 338 23.41 -20.55 3.53
C GLY A 338 22.98 -19.80 4.79
N GLU A 339 23.91 -19.73 5.74
CA GLU A 339 23.81 -18.87 6.92
C GLU A 339 24.30 -17.45 6.58
N PHE A 340 23.72 -16.42 7.21
CA PHE A 340 24.23 -15.06 7.12
C PHE A 340 24.95 -14.59 8.39
N SER A 341 25.95 -13.74 8.22
CA SER A 341 26.71 -13.12 9.30
C SER A 341 27.26 -11.76 8.88
N LEU A 342 27.55 -10.88 9.84
CA LEU A 342 28.27 -9.64 9.56
C LEU A 342 29.74 -9.96 9.32
N LEU A 343 30.33 -9.53 8.20
CA LEU A 343 31.77 -9.62 7.94
C LEU A 343 32.47 -8.39 8.51
N GLY A 344 32.60 -8.38 9.85
CA GLY A 344 33.12 -7.24 10.60
C GLY A 344 34.61 -7.30 10.91
N LEU A 345 35.11 -8.50 11.19
CA LEU A 345 36.47 -8.76 11.67
C LEU A 345 37.16 -9.78 10.74
N PRO A 346 37.64 -9.38 9.55
CA PRO A 346 38.30 -10.31 8.62
C PRO A 346 39.44 -11.07 9.29
N GLN A 347 39.63 -12.33 8.94
CA GLN A 347 40.58 -13.21 9.61
C GLN A 347 41.88 -13.37 8.82
N MET A 348 41.89 -13.10 7.52
CA MET A 348 43.10 -13.20 6.69
C MET A 348 44.24 -12.43 7.35
N HIS A 349 45.40 -13.07 7.49
CA HIS A 349 46.60 -12.47 8.08
C HIS A 349 46.39 -11.71 9.41
N GLY A 350 45.35 -12.05 10.18
CA GLY A 350 45.00 -11.36 11.42
C GLY A 350 44.48 -9.91 11.26
N LEU A 351 44.01 -9.49 10.06
CA LEU A 351 43.53 -8.13 9.80
C LEU A 351 42.50 -7.63 10.84
N GLY A 352 41.54 -8.48 11.20
CA GLY A 352 40.45 -8.16 12.13
C GLY A 352 40.88 -7.95 13.58
N LYS A 353 42.11 -8.31 13.94
CA LYS A 353 42.70 -7.99 15.26
C LYS A 353 43.08 -6.51 15.38
N HIS A 354 43.18 -5.79 14.26
CA HIS A 354 43.51 -4.37 14.25
C HIS A 354 42.33 -3.54 14.80
N GLN A 355 42.63 -2.56 15.67
CA GLN A 355 41.63 -1.77 16.39
C GLN A 355 40.60 -1.11 15.46
N ALA A 356 41.02 -0.65 14.28
CA ALA A 356 40.15 -0.01 13.30
C ALA A 356 38.98 -0.89 12.83
N PHE A 357 39.18 -2.21 12.72
CA PHE A 357 38.12 -3.15 12.35
C PHE A 357 37.14 -3.40 13.50
N THR A 358 37.62 -3.34 14.74
CA THR A 358 36.73 -3.41 15.91
C THR A 358 35.89 -2.14 16.03
N ALA A 359 36.50 -0.97 15.79
CA ALA A 359 35.81 0.32 15.86
C ALA A 359 34.82 0.53 14.69
N ASN A 360 35.16 0.02 13.50
CA ASN A 360 34.40 0.25 12.26
C ASN A 360 34.07 -1.07 11.55
N ALA A 361 33.49 -2.01 12.29
CA ALA A 361 33.17 -3.35 11.81
C ALA A 361 32.47 -3.34 10.44
N GLY A 362 33.08 -4.00 9.47
CA GLY A 362 32.54 -4.21 8.12
C GLY A 362 32.65 -2.99 7.19
N GLN A 363 33.28 -1.90 7.62
CA GLN A 363 33.35 -0.66 6.83
C GLN A 363 34.67 -0.49 6.07
N LEU A 364 35.70 -1.30 6.36
CA LEU A 364 37.05 -1.15 5.79
C LEU A 364 37.37 -2.18 4.70
N ASN A 365 36.43 -3.09 4.38
CA ASN A 365 36.66 -4.21 3.47
C ASN A 365 37.03 -3.75 2.04
N VAL A 366 36.37 -2.68 1.54
CA VAL A 366 36.69 -2.08 0.23
C VAL A 366 38.10 -1.47 0.23
N ALA A 367 38.48 -0.74 1.29
CA ALA A 367 39.82 -0.17 1.42
C ALA A 367 40.91 -1.26 1.42
N VAL A 368 40.68 -2.40 2.07
CA VAL A 368 41.59 -3.56 1.98
C VAL A 368 41.69 -4.05 0.55
N GLY A 369 40.56 -4.24 -0.13
CA GLY A 369 40.50 -4.64 -1.54
C GLY A 369 41.28 -3.73 -2.50
N LEU A 370 41.23 -2.43 -2.27
CA LEU A 370 41.97 -1.41 -3.03
C LEU A 370 43.48 -1.46 -2.75
N ALA A 371 43.88 -1.64 -1.50
CA ALA A 371 45.28 -1.79 -1.15
C ALA A 371 45.87 -3.07 -1.76
N LEU A 372 45.11 -4.18 -1.74
CA LEU A 372 45.48 -5.45 -2.37
C LEU A 372 45.64 -5.30 -3.89
N GLN A 373 44.77 -4.51 -4.54
CA GLN A 373 44.90 -4.18 -5.96
C GLN A 373 46.26 -3.51 -6.26
N GLY A 374 46.67 -2.55 -5.45
CA GLY A 374 47.93 -1.84 -5.64
C GLY A 374 49.19 -2.64 -5.31
N LEU A 375 49.08 -3.62 -4.41
CA LEU A 375 50.11 -4.62 -4.14
C LEU A 375 50.18 -5.72 -5.20
N GLY A 376 49.23 -5.76 -6.15
CA GLY A 376 49.12 -6.81 -7.16
C GLY A 376 48.67 -8.16 -6.61
N GLN A 377 48.06 -8.19 -5.42
CA GLN A 377 47.62 -9.40 -4.72
C GLN A 377 46.15 -9.75 -4.99
N GLY A 378 45.40 -8.88 -5.69
CA GLY A 378 44.00 -9.11 -6.01
C GLY A 378 43.78 -10.09 -7.17
N ARG A 379 42.59 -10.73 -7.21
CA ARG A 379 42.12 -11.50 -8.37
C ARG A 379 41.97 -10.60 -9.62
N ILE A 380 41.48 -9.38 -9.41
CA ILE A 380 41.32 -8.39 -10.46
C ILE A 380 42.66 -7.68 -10.66
N GLN A 381 43.19 -7.70 -11.88
CA GLN A 381 44.49 -7.09 -12.24
C GLN A 381 44.34 -5.87 -13.17
N CYS A 382 43.14 -5.62 -13.67
CA CYS A 382 42.82 -4.44 -14.48
C CYS A 382 42.51 -3.21 -13.62
N SER A 383 42.47 -2.02 -14.23
CA SER A 383 42.19 -0.76 -13.54
C SER A 383 41.69 0.31 -14.52
N PHE A 384 41.04 1.35 -14.02
CA PHE A 384 40.66 2.52 -14.84
C PHE A 384 41.81 3.52 -15.10
N ALA A 385 42.98 3.31 -14.49
CA ALA A 385 44.09 4.24 -14.65
C ALA A 385 44.81 4.07 -16.00
N PRO A 386 45.22 5.18 -16.65
CA PRO A 386 45.98 5.11 -17.89
C PRO A 386 47.34 4.46 -17.64
N LYS A 387 47.67 3.42 -18.42
CA LYS A 387 49.02 2.84 -18.43
C LYS A 387 50.00 3.92 -18.90
N LYS A 388 50.79 4.51 -18.01
CA LYS A 388 51.92 5.39 -18.41
C LYS A 388 52.75 4.63 -19.45
N LYS A 389 53.02 5.24 -20.61
CA LYS A 389 53.81 4.64 -21.70
C LYS A 389 55.15 4.14 -21.11
N LYS A 390 55.45 2.86 -21.32
CA LYS A 390 56.71 2.25 -20.89
C LYS A 390 57.86 2.97 -21.61
N LEU A 391 58.74 3.68 -20.89
CA LEU A 391 60.09 3.92 -21.41
C LEU A 391 60.84 2.59 -21.34
N LEU A 392 61.40 2.15 -22.46
CA LEU A 392 62.26 0.95 -22.53
C LEU A 392 63.40 1.08 -21.51
N GLY A 393 63.54 0.12 -20.59
CA GLY A 393 64.72 -0.04 -19.74
C GLY A 393 64.57 0.26 -18.25
N THR A 394 63.45 0.81 -17.76
CA THR A 394 63.26 1.04 -16.31
C THR A 394 62.59 -0.17 -15.64
N ARG A 395 63.35 -0.88 -14.79
CA ARG A 395 62.83 -1.97 -13.94
C ARG A 395 61.95 -1.34 -12.86
N ARG A 396 60.62 -1.51 -12.95
CA ARG A 396 59.67 -0.94 -11.99
C ARG A 396 59.98 -1.51 -10.60
N LYS A 397 60.24 -0.65 -9.61
CA LYS A 397 60.41 -1.05 -8.21
C LYS A 397 59.12 -1.76 -7.77
N LYS A 398 59.25 -2.96 -7.18
CA LYS A 398 58.10 -3.72 -6.65
C LYS A 398 57.42 -2.84 -5.59
N VAL A 399 56.12 -2.60 -5.75
CA VAL A 399 55.31 -1.91 -4.73
C VAL A 399 55.11 -2.89 -3.59
N THR A 400 55.66 -2.57 -2.43
CA THR A 400 55.58 -3.41 -1.21
C THR A 400 54.66 -2.81 -0.16
N ARG A 401 54.22 -1.57 -0.34
CA ARG A 401 53.27 -0.85 0.52
C ARG A 401 52.27 -0.09 -0.33
N CYS A 402 50.99 -0.20 0.01
CA CYS A 402 49.93 0.49 -0.72
C CYS A 402 48.79 0.91 0.21
N TRP A 403 48.39 2.17 0.10
CA TRP A 403 47.13 2.68 0.62
C TRP A 403 45.99 2.29 -0.32
N GLY A 404 44.95 1.67 0.23
CA GLY A 404 43.65 1.60 -0.40
C GLY A 404 42.74 2.67 0.19
N LEU A 405 42.28 3.60 -0.64
CA LEU A 405 41.48 4.77 -0.27
C LEU A 405 40.04 4.62 -0.76
N ASP A 406 39.12 4.30 0.15
CA ASP A 406 37.68 4.19 -0.07
C ASP A 406 37.01 5.54 0.24
N ILE A 407 36.44 6.15 -0.79
CA ILE A 407 35.87 7.50 -0.79
C ILE A 407 34.35 7.37 -0.72
N GLY A 408 33.86 7.03 0.46
CA GLY A 408 32.44 6.83 0.69
C GLY A 408 31.64 8.15 0.70
N SER A 409 30.33 8.01 0.58
CA SER A 409 29.40 9.15 0.66
C SER A 409 29.14 9.65 2.08
N ALA A 410 29.58 8.93 3.11
CA ALA A 410 29.44 9.35 4.52
C ALA A 410 30.78 9.42 5.28
N ALA A 411 31.84 8.78 4.78
CA ALA A 411 33.16 8.78 5.40
C ALA A 411 34.25 8.47 4.37
N ILE A 412 35.43 9.03 4.58
CA ILE A 412 36.68 8.67 3.89
C ILE A 412 37.42 7.63 4.72
N LYS A 413 37.78 6.51 4.10
CA LYS A 413 38.35 5.33 4.76
C LYS A 413 39.61 4.93 4.04
N ALA A 414 40.68 4.60 4.76
CA ALA A 414 41.87 4.05 4.12
C ALA A 414 42.57 2.99 4.97
N VAL A 415 43.21 2.03 4.30
CA VAL A 415 44.04 1.00 4.93
C VAL A 415 45.38 0.93 4.19
N LEU A 416 46.48 1.03 4.95
CA LEU A 416 47.83 0.84 4.43
C LEU A 416 48.22 -0.62 4.64
N LEU A 417 48.37 -1.34 3.54
CA LEU A 417 48.87 -2.70 3.57
C LEU A 417 50.34 -2.74 3.17
N ALA A 418 51.08 -3.65 3.80
CA ALA A 418 52.41 -4.06 3.36
C ALA A 418 52.40 -5.54 2.98
N GLU A 419 53.04 -5.87 1.86
CA GLU A 419 53.31 -7.25 1.45
C GLU A 419 54.80 -7.56 1.66
N LYS A 420 55.05 -8.63 2.41
CA LYS A 420 56.38 -9.20 2.57
C LYS A 420 56.29 -10.73 2.59
N ASP A 421 57.02 -11.37 1.69
CA ASP A 421 57.11 -12.83 1.58
C ASP A 421 55.73 -13.51 1.52
N GLY A 422 54.78 -12.91 0.79
CA GLY A 422 53.40 -13.41 0.65
C GLY A 422 52.47 -13.05 1.81
N ASN A 423 52.98 -12.49 2.91
CA ASN A 423 52.16 -12.06 4.04
C ASN A 423 51.74 -10.61 3.89
N VAL A 424 50.44 -10.36 4.04
CA VAL A 424 49.85 -9.02 4.02
C VAL A 424 49.57 -8.55 5.43
N THR A 425 50.04 -7.36 5.81
CA THR A 425 49.82 -6.79 7.15
C THR A 425 49.33 -5.35 7.07
N ILE A 426 48.54 -4.92 8.06
CA ILE A 426 48.12 -3.53 8.21
C ILE A 426 49.24 -2.77 8.91
N LEU A 427 49.71 -1.69 8.28
CA LEU A 427 50.65 -0.76 8.91
C LEU A 427 49.95 0.45 9.51
N ASP A 428 48.87 0.92 8.89
CA ASP A 428 48.14 2.11 9.31
C ASP A 428 46.72 2.11 8.74
N THR A 429 45.85 2.92 9.33
CA THR A 429 44.47 3.12 8.90
C THR A 429 44.05 4.58 9.01
N PHE A 430 43.04 4.96 8.25
CA PHE A 430 42.42 6.28 8.31
C PHE A 430 40.91 6.12 8.24
N PHE A 431 40.18 6.86 9.08
CA PHE A 431 38.73 6.90 9.05
C PHE A 431 38.28 8.31 9.44
N GLU A 432 37.66 9.02 8.51
CA GLU A 432 37.14 10.36 8.74
C GLU A 432 35.67 10.43 8.30
N PRO A 433 34.71 10.57 9.23
CA PRO A 433 33.32 10.84 8.85
C PRO A 433 33.21 12.21 8.20
N LEU A 434 32.35 12.33 7.19
CA LEU A 434 32.04 13.62 6.58
C LEU A 434 31.15 14.43 7.52
N SER A 435 31.25 15.75 7.47
CA SER A 435 30.37 16.66 8.21
C SER A 435 28.89 16.45 7.85
N LYS A 436 28.64 16.06 6.60
CA LYS A 436 27.34 15.68 6.08
C LYS A 436 27.53 14.65 4.96
N PRO A 437 26.68 13.60 4.87
CA PRO A 437 26.75 12.66 3.75
C PRO A 437 26.50 13.35 2.41
N THR A 438 27.31 13.04 1.39
CA THR A 438 27.20 13.62 0.04
C THR A 438 25.91 13.22 -0.69
N CYS A 439 25.31 12.10 -0.31
CA CYS A 439 24.04 11.61 -0.85
C CYS A 439 22.81 12.20 -0.17
N ARG A 440 22.98 12.99 0.89
CA ARG A 440 21.87 13.68 1.57
C ARG A 440 21.46 14.90 0.74
N LYS A 441 20.22 14.92 0.25
CA LYS A 441 19.65 16.10 -0.42
C LYS A 441 19.71 17.31 0.51
N ALA A 442 20.39 18.37 0.09
CA ALA A 442 20.57 19.61 0.83
C ALA A 442 19.69 20.73 0.25
N ALA A 443 19.32 21.70 1.10
CA ALA A 443 18.64 22.92 0.67
C ALA A 443 19.54 23.81 -0.20
N GLU A 444 20.83 23.87 0.13
CA GLU A 444 21.86 24.50 -0.70
C GLU A 444 22.65 23.44 -1.48
N PRO A 445 22.79 23.57 -2.81
CA PRO A 445 23.54 22.63 -3.61
C PRO A 445 25.04 22.76 -3.33
N SER A 446 25.56 21.91 -2.45
CA SER A 446 26.99 21.65 -2.34
C SER A 446 27.36 20.46 -3.23
N SER A 447 28.41 20.60 -4.05
CA SER A 447 28.90 19.47 -4.83
C SER A 447 29.47 18.38 -3.88
N PRO A 448 29.36 17.08 -4.22
CA PRO A 448 29.99 16.02 -3.45
C PRO A 448 31.49 16.26 -3.19
N ALA A 449 32.20 16.79 -4.19
CA ALA A 449 33.62 17.13 -4.08
C ALA A 449 33.89 18.17 -2.97
N THR A 450 33.03 19.18 -2.82
CA THR A 450 33.16 20.20 -1.76
C THR A 450 33.06 19.60 -0.36
N LEU A 451 32.15 18.64 -0.14
CA LEU A 451 31.96 18.00 1.15
C LEU A 451 33.08 17.00 1.48
N GLN A 452 33.66 16.36 0.48
CA GLN A 452 34.73 15.37 0.64
C GLN A 452 36.13 16.01 0.79
N LEU A 453 36.34 17.18 0.19
CA LEU A 453 37.65 17.85 0.11
C LEU A 453 38.34 18.01 1.48
N PRO A 454 37.68 18.48 2.58
CA PRO A 454 38.34 18.62 3.87
C PRO A 454 38.90 17.31 4.43
N ALA A 455 38.14 16.21 4.31
CA ALA A 455 38.55 14.89 4.78
C ALA A 455 39.67 14.29 3.91
N LEU A 456 39.61 14.50 2.59
CA LEU A 456 40.67 14.09 1.66
C LEU A 456 41.97 14.86 1.90
N MET A 457 41.91 16.18 2.08
CA MET A 457 43.09 17.00 2.42
C MET A 457 43.67 16.60 3.77
N LYS A 458 42.83 16.20 4.74
CA LYS A 458 43.29 15.66 6.03
C LYS A 458 44.06 14.36 5.82
N PHE A 459 43.52 13.42 5.06
CA PHE A 459 44.23 12.18 4.68
C PHE A 459 45.57 12.49 4.00
N ALA A 460 45.57 13.40 3.02
CA ALA A 460 46.80 13.77 2.30
C ALA A 460 47.88 14.31 3.24
N ARG A 461 47.53 15.28 4.10
CA ARG A 461 48.48 15.88 5.05
C ARG A 461 49.00 14.90 6.10
N GLU A 462 48.15 13.99 6.59
CA GLU A 462 48.49 13.12 7.72
C GLU A 462 49.15 11.80 7.28
N LYS A 463 48.83 11.30 6.09
CA LYS A 463 49.10 9.89 5.71
C LYS A 463 49.89 9.71 4.42
N ILE A 464 49.89 10.67 3.50
CA ILE A 464 50.60 10.53 2.23
C ILE A 464 52.08 10.87 2.41
N SER A 465 52.94 10.03 1.84
CA SER A 465 54.37 10.23 1.73
C SER A 465 54.84 9.85 0.33
N ASP A 466 55.95 10.43 -0.12
CA ASP A 466 56.44 10.32 -1.51
C ASP A 466 56.68 8.87 -1.98
N ASP A 467 56.95 7.94 -1.04
CA ASP A 467 57.30 6.55 -1.34
C ASP A 467 56.11 5.56 -1.28
N THR A 468 54.88 6.03 -1.01
CA THR A 468 53.73 5.13 -0.78
C THR A 468 52.71 5.20 -1.92
N SER A 469 52.40 4.05 -2.54
CA SER A 469 51.40 3.97 -3.60
C SER A 469 49.98 4.12 -3.04
N VAL A 470 49.14 4.94 -3.68
CA VAL A 470 47.72 5.13 -3.30
C VAL A 470 46.80 4.62 -4.41
N TRP A 471 45.90 3.71 -4.08
CA TRP A 471 44.82 3.23 -4.96
C TRP A 471 43.48 3.67 -4.41
N ALA A 472 42.69 4.38 -5.22
CA ALA A 472 41.40 4.92 -4.79
C ALA A 472 40.22 4.18 -5.43
N GLY A 473 39.14 4.08 -4.66
CA GLY A 473 37.87 3.53 -5.10
C GLY A 473 37.14 4.50 -6.02
N PHE A 474 36.62 3.97 -7.12
CA PHE A 474 35.69 4.66 -8.02
C PHE A 474 34.27 4.12 -7.77
N PRO A 475 33.26 4.99 -7.54
CA PRO A 475 31.93 4.56 -7.13
C PRO A 475 31.30 3.58 -8.13
N SER A 476 30.75 2.47 -7.63
CA SER A 476 30.11 1.48 -8.52
C SER A 476 28.90 2.05 -9.27
N SER A 477 28.21 3.05 -8.70
CA SER A 477 27.07 3.77 -9.30
C SER A 477 27.45 4.60 -10.53
N GLU A 478 28.73 4.96 -10.67
CA GLU A 478 29.26 5.71 -11.83
C GLU A 478 29.81 4.78 -12.91
N THR A 479 29.59 3.47 -12.77
CA THR A 479 30.00 2.44 -13.73
C THR A 479 28.80 1.70 -14.29
N VAL A 480 28.91 1.24 -15.53
CA VAL A 480 28.02 0.23 -16.11
C VAL A 480 28.79 -1.07 -16.20
N THR A 481 28.21 -2.16 -15.71
CA THR A 481 28.86 -3.47 -15.71
C THR A 481 28.10 -4.46 -16.57
N HIS A 482 28.82 -5.12 -17.48
CA HIS A 482 28.30 -6.22 -18.27
C HIS A 482 29.03 -7.51 -17.92
N PHE A 483 28.24 -8.55 -17.62
CA PHE A 483 28.70 -9.93 -17.48
C PHE A 483 28.41 -10.64 -18.79
N VAL A 484 29.45 -11.17 -19.43
CA VAL A 484 29.34 -11.88 -20.71
C VAL A 484 30.12 -13.18 -20.65
N SER A 485 29.77 -14.14 -21.51
CA SER A 485 30.57 -15.35 -21.70
C SER A 485 31.16 -15.33 -23.10
N ILE A 486 32.46 -15.58 -23.21
CA ILE A 486 33.16 -15.65 -24.50
C ILE A 486 33.67 -17.07 -24.77
N PRO A 487 33.67 -17.55 -26.01
CA PRO A 487 34.29 -18.83 -26.35
C PRO A 487 35.78 -18.87 -25.95
N SER A 488 36.29 -20.05 -25.62
CA SER A 488 37.72 -20.27 -25.31
C SER A 488 38.58 -20.17 -26.58
N VAL A 489 38.83 -18.94 -27.03
CA VAL A 489 39.65 -18.60 -28.20
C VAL A 489 40.93 -17.87 -27.79
N LYS A 490 41.89 -17.79 -28.73
CA LYS A 490 43.13 -17.04 -28.54
C LYS A 490 42.86 -15.59 -28.17
N ASP A 491 43.70 -15.01 -27.31
CA ASP A 491 43.50 -13.68 -26.71
C ASP A 491 43.21 -12.56 -27.71
N LYS A 492 43.85 -12.58 -28.89
CA LYS A 492 43.60 -11.57 -29.94
C LYS A 492 42.15 -11.61 -30.44
N LEU A 493 41.58 -12.80 -30.64
CA LEU A 493 40.20 -12.96 -31.07
C LEU A 493 39.24 -12.66 -29.92
N THR A 494 39.61 -13.04 -28.69
CA THR A 494 38.89 -12.66 -27.46
C THR A 494 38.70 -11.14 -27.39
N GLN A 495 39.76 -10.34 -27.57
CA GLN A 495 39.64 -8.88 -27.54
C GLN A 495 38.71 -8.34 -28.64
N GLN A 496 38.77 -8.87 -29.86
CA GLN A 496 37.87 -8.46 -30.95
C GLN A 496 36.39 -8.75 -30.63
N LEU A 497 36.11 -9.89 -30.00
CA LEU A 497 34.75 -10.23 -29.55
C LEU A 497 34.28 -9.27 -28.46
N LEU A 498 35.15 -8.94 -27.50
CA LEU A 498 34.81 -8.00 -26.43
C LEU A 498 34.57 -6.57 -26.96
N ASP A 499 35.38 -6.09 -27.90
CA ASP A 499 35.14 -4.78 -28.53
C ASP A 499 33.79 -4.75 -29.27
N LYS A 500 33.41 -5.87 -29.90
CA LYS A 500 32.08 -6.02 -30.51
C LYS A 500 30.96 -6.02 -29.45
N GLU A 501 31.12 -6.74 -28.34
CA GLU A 501 30.15 -6.73 -27.23
C GLU A 501 29.96 -5.32 -26.65
N ILE A 502 31.07 -4.59 -26.44
CA ILE A 502 31.05 -3.21 -25.93
C ILE A 502 30.31 -2.30 -26.90
N SER A 503 30.66 -2.32 -28.19
CA SER A 503 30.00 -1.45 -29.19
C SER A 503 28.51 -1.73 -29.37
N GLN A 504 28.02 -2.93 -29.06
CA GLN A 504 26.61 -3.30 -29.14
C GLN A 504 25.80 -2.91 -27.90
N LYS A 505 26.42 -3.01 -26.70
CA LYS A 505 25.71 -2.86 -25.41
C LYS A 505 25.87 -1.48 -24.77
N VAL A 506 26.92 -0.74 -25.14
CA VAL A 506 27.23 0.56 -24.56
C VAL A 506 26.82 1.68 -25.51
N PRO A 507 25.89 2.58 -25.13
CA PRO A 507 25.44 3.67 -25.97
C PRO A 507 26.42 4.87 -25.95
N LEU A 508 27.73 4.62 -26.04
CA LEU A 508 28.80 5.62 -26.03
C LEU A 508 29.94 5.17 -26.96
N SER A 509 30.72 6.12 -27.48
CA SER A 509 31.85 5.76 -28.35
C SER A 509 33.01 5.15 -27.55
N ARG A 510 33.86 4.34 -28.20
CA ARG A 510 35.02 3.71 -27.53
C ARG A 510 36.01 4.75 -26.99
N GLU A 511 36.07 5.92 -27.63
CA GLU A 511 36.92 7.05 -27.24
C GLU A 511 36.45 7.71 -25.94
N GLU A 512 35.15 7.71 -25.65
CA GLU A 512 34.53 8.36 -24.48
C GLU A 512 34.57 7.51 -23.21
N ILE A 513 34.83 6.20 -23.34
CA ILE A 513 34.75 5.23 -22.25
C ILE A 513 36.10 4.59 -21.93
N GLU A 514 36.30 4.28 -20.66
CA GLU A 514 37.37 3.42 -20.16
C GLU A 514 36.76 2.09 -19.71
N VAL A 515 37.46 0.99 -19.96
CA VAL A 515 36.96 -0.38 -19.70
C VAL A 515 37.96 -1.14 -18.85
N ALA A 516 37.59 -1.43 -17.62
CA ALA A 516 38.28 -2.39 -16.77
C ALA A 516 37.69 -3.77 -17.01
N GLN A 517 38.46 -4.66 -17.64
CA GLN A 517 38.02 -6.01 -18.00
C GLN A 517 38.69 -7.07 -17.14
N TRP A 518 37.91 -8.02 -16.64
CA TRP A 518 38.39 -9.26 -16.07
C TRP A 518 37.92 -10.42 -16.94
N ILE A 519 38.80 -11.37 -17.22
CA ILE A 519 38.52 -12.55 -18.03
C ILE A 519 38.90 -13.76 -17.20
N GLY A 520 37.94 -14.66 -16.95
CA GLY A 520 38.19 -15.90 -16.24
C GLY A 520 39.12 -16.84 -17.00
N ASP A 521 39.61 -17.84 -16.28
CA ASP A 521 40.53 -18.83 -16.83
C ASP A 521 39.88 -19.64 -17.96
N THR A 522 40.74 -20.11 -18.86
CA THR A 522 40.35 -21.13 -19.84
C THR A 522 40.06 -22.44 -19.14
N ASP A 523 38.83 -22.90 -19.29
CA ASP A 523 38.40 -24.21 -18.83
C ASP A 523 38.07 -25.06 -20.06
N SER A 524 38.87 -26.09 -20.31
CA SER A 524 38.72 -26.97 -21.46
C SER A 524 37.49 -27.86 -21.39
N GLU A 525 36.93 -28.06 -20.21
CA GLU A 525 35.70 -28.86 -20.01
C GLU A 525 34.42 -27.98 -20.03
N ASN A 526 34.58 -26.65 -19.94
CA ASN A 526 33.46 -25.72 -19.93
C ASN A 526 32.98 -25.37 -21.34
N LEU A 527 31.96 -26.09 -21.81
CA LEU A 527 31.27 -25.86 -23.08
C LEU A 527 30.59 -24.47 -23.20
N ARG A 528 30.48 -23.69 -22.11
CA ARG A 528 29.77 -22.41 -22.06
C ARG A 528 30.66 -21.18 -22.27
N GLY A 529 31.99 -21.36 -22.35
CA GLY A 529 32.95 -20.27 -22.52
C GLY A 529 33.49 -19.69 -21.20
N ARG A 530 34.39 -18.72 -21.32
CA ARG A 530 35.07 -18.02 -20.22
C ARG A 530 34.19 -16.88 -19.73
N PRO A 531 33.92 -16.75 -18.42
CA PRO A 531 33.21 -15.60 -17.89
C PRO A 531 34.06 -14.35 -18.04
N VAL A 532 33.43 -13.24 -18.43
CA VAL A 532 34.06 -11.93 -18.58
C VAL A 532 33.21 -10.90 -17.89
N THR A 533 33.88 -10.02 -17.15
CA THR A 533 33.26 -8.86 -16.54
C THR A 533 33.86 -7.59 -17.13
N LEU A 534 33.02 -6.76 -17.73
CA LEU A 534 33.37 -5.48 -18.31
C LEU A 534 32.79 -4.38 -17.43
N SER A 535 33.65 -3.70 -16.65
CA SER A 535 33.26 -2.51 -15.89
C SER A 535 33.65 -1.26 -16.67
N ILE A 536 32.67 -0.42 -16.97
CA ILE A 536 32.76 0.64 -17.97
C ILE A 536 32.44 1.98 -17.32
N ALA A 537 33.34 2.94 -17.47
CA ALA A 537 33.20 4.28 -16.92
C ALA A 537 33.42 5.35 -18.01
N ARG A 538 32.75 6.49 -17.88
CA ARG A 538 33.00 7.65 -18.76
C ARG A 538 34.36 8.26 -18.42
N LYS A 539 35.22 8.46 -19.43
CA LYS A 539 36.56 9.05 -19.22
C LYS A 539 36.50 10.42 -18.57
N LYS A 540 35.48 11.22 -18.91
CA LYS A 540 35.27 12.54 -18.29
C LYS A 540 35.09 12.44 -16.78
N TYR A 541 34.27 11.51 -16.30
CA TYR A 541 34.07 11.35 -14.86
C TYR A 541 35.32 10.82 -14.16
N LEU A 542 36.05 9.90 -14.80
CA LEU A 542 37.35 9.47 -14.28
C LEU A 542 38.36 10.63 -14.20
N SER A 543 38.44 11.47 -15.23
CA SER A 543 39.37 12.62 -15.23
C SER A 543 39.00 13.65 -14.17
N ASP A 544 37.71 13.99 -14.06
CA ASP A 544 37.20 14.95 -13.07
C ASP A 544 37.45 14.41 -11.64
N TYR A 545 37.28 13.10 -11.44
CA TYR A 545 37.54 12.43 -10.17
C TYR A 545 39.03 12.44 -9.79
N VAL A 546 39.93 12.11 -10.73
CA VAL A 546 41.39 12.21 -10.50
C VAL A 546 41.80 13.65 -10.18
N GLU A 547 41.23 14.63 -10.86
CA GLU A 547 41.56 16.04 -10.63
C GLU A 547 41.09 16.53 -9.26
N ALA A 548 39.93 16.08 -8.79
CA ALA A 548 39.47 16.34 -7.43
C ALA A 548 40.43 15.77 -6.37
N LEU A 549 40.97 14.57 -6.59
CA LEU A 549 41.97 13.97 -5.70
C LEU A 549 43.30 14.72 -5.71
N LYS A 550 43.78 15.14 -6.88
CA LYS A 550 44.98 15.98 -6.98
C LYS A 550 44.80 17.32 -6.27
N THR A 551 43.63 17.94 -6.40
CA THR A 551 43.29 19.18 -5.69
C THR A 551 43.38 19.00 -4.17
N ALA A 552 43.05 17.79 -3.68
CA ALA A 552 43.21 17.44 -2.27
C ALA A 552 44.65 17.06 -1.86
N GLY A 553 45.62 17.10 -2.78
CA GLY A 553 47.02 16.69 -2.55
C GLY A 553 47.26 15.18 -2.68
N ILE A 554 46.39 14.44 -3.38
CA ILE A 554 46.44 12.98 -3.50
C ILE A 554 46.78 12.59 -4.94
N GLU A 555 48.01 12.11 -5.15
CA GLU A 555 48.39 11.49 -6.42
C GLU A 555 48.10 9.98 -6.41
N VAL A 556 47.02 9.58 -7.08
CA VAL A 556 46.66 8.15 -7.17
C VAL A 556 47.54 7.41 -8.18
N SER A 557 47.99 6.23 -7.78
CA SER A 557 48.65 5.24 -8.64
C SER A 557 47.67 4.46 -9.51
N GLY A 558 46.41 4.34 -9.08
CA GLY A 558 45.36 3.61 -9.76
C GLY A 558 43.97 3.94 -9.24
N LEU A 559 42.97 3.78 -10.11
CA LEU A 559 41.55 3.79 -9.75
C LEU A 559 40.95 2.42 -10.02
N GLN A 560 40.08 1.96 -9.13
CA GLN A 560 39.37 0.69 -9.27
C GLN A 560 37.91 0.82 -8.81
N CYS A 561 37.00 0.13 -9.51
CA CYS A 561 35.60 0.00 -9.08
C CYS A 561 35.52 -0.62 -7.68
N GLU A 562 34.71 -0.05 -6.78
CA GLU A 562 34.54 -0.57 -5.41
C GLU A 562 34.12 -2.05 -5.38
N SER A 563 33.26 -2.47 -6.31
CA SER A 563 32.83 -3.88 -6.41
C SER A 563 33.98 -4.82 -6.80
N PHE A 564 34.90 -4.38 -7.67
CA PHE A 564 36.12 -5.12 -7.99
C PHE A 564 37.10 -5.16 -6.82
N ALA A 565 37.24 -4.05 -6.08
CA ALA A 565 38.01 -4.05 -4.85
C ALA A 565 37.43 -5.05 -3.83
N LEU A 566 36.11 -5.09 -3.67
CA LEU A 566 35.47 -6.04 -2.77
C LEU A 566 35.70 -7.50 -3.19
N ILE A 567 35.71 -7.80 -4.50
CA ILE A 567 36.07 -9.12 -5.03
C ILE A 567 37.52 -9.48 -4.66
N ASN A 568 38.47 -8.55 -4.77
CA ASN A 568 39.86 -8.78 -4.35
C ASN A 568 39.95 -9.13 -2.87
N PHE A 569 39.24 -8.38 -2.03
CA PHE A 569 39.17 -8.66 -0.59
C PHE A 569 38.54 -10.04 -0.33
N ALA A 570 37.37 -10.33 -0.91
CA ALA A 570 36.66 -11.58 -0.69
C ALA A 570 37.49 -12.81 -1.11
N THR A 571 38.16 -12.74 -2.26
CA THR A 571 38.97 -13.86 -2.79
C THR A 571 40.16 -14.19 -1.90
N LEU A 572 40.72 -13.20 -1.21
CA LEU A 572 41.82 -13.41 -0.26
C LEU A 572 41.35 -13.74 1.17
N GLU A 573 40.19 -13.23 1.58
CA GLU A 573 39.63 -13.49 2.92
C GLU A 573 39.06 -14.91 3.06
N PHE A 574 38.56 -15.48 1.96
CA PHE A 574 37.92 -16.79 1.93
C PHE A 574 38.73 -17.76 1.06
N SER A 575 39.41 -18.70 1.71
CA SER A 575 40.28 -19.69 1.05
C SER A 575 39.55 -20.60 0.06
N GLU A 576 38.24 -20.84 0.27
CA GLU A 576 37.39 -21.58 -0.67
C GLU A 576 37.18 -20.89 -2.02
N LEU A 577 37.43 -19.57 -2.08
CA LEU A 577 37.42 -18.81 -3.33
C LEU A 577 38.79 -18.78 -4.02
N ALA A 578 39.84 -19.30 -3.39
CA ALA A 578 41.21 -19.26 -3.93
C ALA A 578 41.45 -20.34 -4.99
N GLU A 579 42.28 -20.03 -5.98
CA GLU A 579 42.60 -20.90 -7.12
C GLU A 579 43.36 -22.20 -6.75
N ASN A 580 43.91 -22.30 -5.54
CA ASN A 580 44.76 -23.43 -5.10
C ASN A 580 44.01 -24.53 -4.32
N GLY A 581 42.67 -24.50 -4.29
CA GLY A 581 41.88 -25.61 -3.76
C GLY A 581 42.14 -26.89 -4.57
N THR A 582 42.61 -27.94 -3.90
CA THR A 582 42.76 -29.29 -4.45
C THR A 582 41.38 -29.89 -4.72
N ASP A 583 40.76 -29.51 -5.84
CA ASP A 583 39.64 -30.27 -6.35
C ASP A 583 40.21 -31.54 -7.00
N THR A 584 40.14 -32.64 -6.25
CA THR A 584 39.97 -33.95 -6.87
C THR A 584 38.83 -33.82 -7.86
N ALA A 585 39.13 -34.06 -9.14
CA ALA A 585 38.15 -34.16 -10.19
C ALA A 585 37.11 -35.22 -9.80
N GLU A 586 35.99 -34.80 -9.20
CA GLU A 586 34.84 -35.65 -8.98
C GLU A 586 33.75 -35.27 -9.98
N SER A 587 33.56 -36.24 -10.87
CA SER A 587 32.51 -36.40 -11.86
C SER A 587 31.11 -36.04 -11.36
N GLY A 588 30.38 -35.26 -12.17
CA GLY A 588 28.91 -35.24 -12.24
C GLY A 588 28.23 -34.05 -11.58
N ASN A 589 27.38 -33.33 -12.34
CA ASN A 589 26.25 -32.46 -11.95
C ASN A 589 26.32 -31.55 -10.69
N HIS A 590 27.46 -31.40 -10.02
CA HIS A 590 27.61 -30.58 -8.83
C HIS A 590 27.65 -29.10 -9.20
N LYS A 591 26.85 -28.31 -8.49
CA LYS A 591 26.87 -26.85 -8.59
C LYS A 591 28.15 -26.31 -7.97
N GLU A 592 28.73 -25.28 -8.59
CA GLU A 592 29.87 -24.53 -8.06
C GLU A 592 29.43 -23.73 -6.83
N ASP A 593 30.13 -23.93 -5.72
CA ASP A 593 29.88 -23.19 -4.50
C ASP A 593 30.30 -21.71 -4.63
N ALA A 594 29.47 -20.84 -4.08
CA ALA A 594 29.66 -19.40 -4.11
C ALA A 594 29.28 -18.75 -2.78
N LEU A 595 29.90 -17.59 -2.54
CA LEU A 595 29.59 -16.72 -1.42
C LEU A 595 28.82 -15.49 -1.88
N ALA A 596 27.76 -15.16 -1.15
CA ALA A 596 27.03 -13.91 -1.33
C ALA A 596 27.52 -12.86 -0.34
N PHE A 597 27.66 -11.62 -0.81
CA PHE A 597 28.04 -10.47 -0.02
C PHE A 597 27.01 -9.36 -0.26
N LEU A 598 26.50 -8.78 0.82
CA LEU A 598 25.67 -7.58 0.76
C LEU A 598 26.40 -6.44 1.45
N ASP A 599 26.87 -5.48 0.66
CA ASP A 599 27.48 -4.26 1.16
C ASP A 599 26.48 -3.11 1.13
N CYS A 600 26.02 -2.67 2.30
CA CYS A 600 25.11 -1.54 2.43
C CYS A 600 25.86 -0.30 2.94
N GLY A 601 26.12 0.64 2.03
CA GLY A 601 26.71 1.93 2.33
C GLY A 601 25.67 2.98 2.75
N ALA A 602 26.06 4.25 2.70
CA ALA A 602 25.14 5.37 2.91
C ALA A 602 24.29 5.66 1.65
N SER A 603 24.91 5.65 0.46
CA SER A 603 24.27 5.98 -0.81
C SER A 603 23.70 4.77 -1.56
N SER A 604 24.35 3.62 -1.47
CA SER A 604 24.05 2.45 -2.29
C SER A 604 24.09 1.14 -1.51
N THR A 605 23.50 0.10 -2.09
CA THR A 605 23.59 -1.29 -1.62
C THR A 605 24.04 -2.17 -2.78
N THR A 606 25.08 -2.96 -2.58
CA THR A 606 25.64 -3.88 -3.59
C THR A 606 25.44 -5.32 -3.15
N LEU A 607 24.83 -6.13 -4.02
CA LEU A 607 24.84 -7.58 -3.94
C LEU A 607 25.96 -8.10 -4.82
N LEU A 608 26.89 -8.84 -4.22
CA LEU A 608 28.00 -9.50 -4.89
C LEU A 608 27.89 -11.01 -4.66
N VAL A 609 28.10 -11.81 -5.69
CA VAL A 609 28.20 -13.27 -5.63
C VAL A 609 29.54 -13.66 -6.23
N VAL A 610 30.36 -14.39 -5.47
CA VAL A 610 31.72 -14.79 -5.88
C VAL A 610 31.85 -16.30 -5.73
N SER A 611 32.29 -16.95 -6.81
CA SER A 611 32.77 -18.33 -6.80
C SER A 611 34.26 -18.37 -7.17
N ARG A 612 34.85 -19.56 -7.17
CA ARG A 612 36.22 -19.75 -7.64
C ARG A 612 36.38 -19.31 -9.10
N ARG A 613 35.45 -19.69 -9.98
CA ARG A 613 35.56 -19.46 -11.44
C ARG A 613 34.91 -18.18 -11.93
N THR A 614 33.94 -17.61 -11.21
CA THR A 614 33.23 -16.42 -11.68
C THR A 614 32.84 -15.48 -10.54
N HIS A 615 32.34 -14.31 -10.92
CA HIS A 615 31.72 -13.36 -10.02
C HIS A 615 30.60 -12.60 -10.73
N TRP A 616 29.67 -12.10 -9.94
CA TRP A 616 28.58 -11.25 -10.41
C TRP A 616 28.26 -10.23 -9.34
N TYR A 617 27.92 -9.00 -9.74
CA TYR A 617 27.41 -8.02 -8.80
C TYR A 617 26.34 -7.14 -9.42
N TRP A 618 25.52 -6.58 -8.55
CA TRP A 618 24.54 -5.58 -8.89
C TRP A 618 24.42 -4.57 -7.76
N THR A 619 24.50 -3.29 -8.12
CA THR A 619 24.42 -2.16 -7.20
C THR A 619 23.13 -1.39 -7.45
N MET A 620 22.42 -1.07 -6.37
CA MET A 620 21.32 -0.13 -6.40
C MET A 620 21.69 1.15 -5.65
N ASP A 621 21.25 2.30 -6.17
CA ASP A 621 21.42 3.61 -5.54
C ASP A 621 20.40 3.84 -4.40
N ARG A 622 20.38 2.89 -3.47
CA ARG A 622 19.60 2.97 -2.24
C ARG A 622 20.44 2.40 -1.09
N GLY A 623 21.03 3.27 -0.30
CA GLY A 623 21.76 2.93 0.92
C GLY A 623 21.05 3.40 2.19
N SER A 624 21.73 3.29 3.33
CA SER A 624 21.15 3.60 4.64
C SER A 624 20.84 5.07 4.91
N GLU A 625 21.33 6.02 4.10
CA GLU A 625 20.94 7.44 4.24
C GLU A 625 19.47 7.65 3.83
N ALA A 626 18.91 6.78 2.97
CA ALA A 626 17.54 6.91 2.50
C ALA A 626 16.52 6.87 3.66
N VAL A 627 16.81 6.11 4.72
CA VAL A 627 15.89 5.94 5.86
C VAL A 627 15.96 7.07 6.89
N ASN A 628 17.03 7.87 6.89
CA ASN A 628 17.17 9.01 7.80
C ASN A 628 16.06 10.03 7.61
N SER A 629 15.68 10.30 6.36
CA SER A 629 14.57 11.21 6.06
C SER A 629 13.22 10.69 6.53
N LEU A 630 13.03 9.37 6.59
CA LEU A 630 11.81 8.72 7.08
C LEU A 630 11.70 8.88 8.60
N ILE A 631 12.79 8.58 9.33
CA ILE A 631 12.87 8.72 10.79
C ILE A 631 12.74 10.19 11.18
N ALA A 632 13.50 11.08 10.53
CA ALA A 632 13.48 12.53 10.81
C ALA A 632 12.05 13.10 10.70
N ARG A 633 11.31 12.71 9.66
CA ARG A 633 9.93 13.15 9.46
C ARG A 633 8.98 12.56 10.51
N ALA A 634 9.07 11.26 10.76
CA ALA A 634 8.15 10.56 11.65
C ALA A 634 8.34 11.00 13.12
N ALA A 635 9.59 11.06 13.58
CA ALA A 635 9.94 11.44 14.95
C ALA A 635 10.12 12.96 15.14
N LYS A 636 9.99 13.76 14.07
CA LYS A 636 10.17 15.23 14.07
C LYS A 636 11.53 15.66 14.63
N VAL A 637 12.60 15.01 14.16
CA VAL A 637 14.00 15.28 14.57
C VAL A 637 14.87 15.70 13.38
N THR A 638 16.09 16.17 13.66
CA THR A 638 17.07 16.49 12.61
C THR A 638 17.60 15.22 11.92
N ALA A 639 18.17 15.37 10.73
CA ALA A 639 18.77 14.24 10.00
C ALA A 639 19.98 13.65 10.75
N GLU A 640 20.72 14.49 11.49
CA GLU A 640 21.84 14.08 12.34
C GLU A 640 21.35 13.20 13.49
N ARG A 641 20.24 13.58 14.15
CA ARG A 641 19.63 12.75 15.19
C ARG A 641 19.01 11.48 14.62
N ALA A 642 18.46 11.52 13.40
CA ALA A 642 17.94 10.34 12.73
C ALA A 642 19.03 9.29 12.44
N GLU A 643 20.26 9.70 12.13
CA GLU A 643 21.41 8.80 11.94
C GLU A 643 21.73 7.99 13.21
N GLU A 644 21.58 8.59 14.38
CA GLU A 644 21.74 7.90 15.66
C GLU A 644 20.55 6.94 15.93
N LEU A 645 19.33 7.42 15.70
CA LEU A 645 18.09 6.69 15.95
C LEU A 645 17.92 5.47 15.03
N LYS A 646 18.44 5.47 13.80
CA LYS A 646 18.38 4.29 12.92
C LYS A 646 19.13 3.09 13.50
N ARG A 647 20.21 3.35 14.26
CA ARG A 647 20.97 2.30 14.95
C ARG A 647 20.40 2.02 16.33
N ASN A 648 19.69 2.98 16.92
CA ASN A 648 19.13 2.86 18.26
C ASN A 648 17.69 3.37 18.35
N PRO A 649 16.71 2.64 17.79
CA PRO A 649 15.30 3.03 17.85
C PRO A 649 14.72 2.92 19.26
N THR A 650 15.48 2.50 20.28
CA THR A 650 14.98 2.50 21.67
C THR A 650 14.73 3.90 22.23
N GLU A 651 15.40 4.90 21.66
CA GLU A 651 15.28 6.31 22.04
C GLU A 651 14.10 7.02 21.36
N LEU A 652 13.37 6.33 20.48
CA LEU A 652 12.11 6.80 19.91
C LEU A 652 10.99 6.78 20.96
N ALA A 653 10.08 7.73 20.84
CA ALA A 653 8.94 7.86 21.72
C ALA A 653 7.94 6.71 21.46
N ASP A 654 7.68 6.43 20.19
CA ASP A 654 6.79 5.39 19.71
C ASP A 654 7.44 4.64 18.52
N PRO A 655 8.43 3.76 18.79
CA PRO A 655 9.20 3.11 17.73
C PRO A 655 8.35 2.27 16.78
N ALA A 656 7.24 1.70 17.25
CA ALA A 656 6.33 0.93 16.40
C ALA A 656 5.77 1.77 15.24
N ASN A 657 5.44 3.03 15.50
CA ASN A 657 4.90 3.95 14.49
C ASN A 657 6.00 4.74 13.78
N GLU A 658 6.99 5.23 14.54
CA GLU A 658 8.05 6.10 14.03
C GLU A 658 9.06 5.36 13.14
N TYR A 659 9.19 4.04 13.31
CA TYR A 659 10.10 3.19 12.54
C TYR A 659 9.41 2.38 11.42
N ALA A 660 8.06 2.31 11.39
CA ALA A 660 7.31 1.49 10.42
C ALA A 660 7.67 1.79 8.95
N MET A 661 7.90 3.06 8.60
CA MET A 661 8.30 3.44 7.24
C MET A 661 9.71 2.94 6.88
N VAL A 662 10.59 2.78 7.86
CA VAL A 662 11.92 2.18 7.70
C VAL A 662 11.80 0.69 7.41
N GLU A 663 10.95 -0.03 8.16
CA GLU A 663 10.68 -1.46 7.93
C GLU A 663 10.17 -1.70 6.50
N ASN A 664 9.19 -0.90 6.04
CA ASN A 664 8.68 -0.96 4.68
C ASN A 664 9.78 -0.68 3.63
N ASN A 665 10.66 0.29 3.89
CA ASN A 665 11.77 0.59 2.99
C ASN A 665 12.74 -0.60 2.85
N PHE A 666 13.01 -1.33 3.93
CA PHE A 666 13.84 -2.52 3.90
C PHE A 666 13.19 -3.67 3.13
N LEU A 667 11.88 -3.87 3.26
CA LEU A 667 11.16 -4.86 2.47
C LEU A 667 11.20 -4.53 0.96
N GLU A 668 11.11 -3.25 0.59
CA GLU A 668 11.31 -2.83 -0.80
C GLU A 668 12.74 -3.07 -1.31
N VAL A 669 13.77 -2.82 -0.48
CA VAL A 669 15.17 -3.14 -0.81
C VAL A 669 15.31 -4.64 -1.05
N ARG A 670 14.77 -5.46 -0.14
CA ARG A 670 14.77 -6.92 -0.27
C ARG A 670 14.11 -7.38 -1.56
N ALA A 671 12.92 -6.88 -1.88
CA ALA A 671 12.20 -7.28 -3.09
C ALA A 671 13.03 -7.03 -4.36
N ARG A 672 13.76 -5.91 -4.42
CA ARG A 672 14.67 -5.61 -5.54
C ARG A 672 15.88 -6.54 -5.59
N LEU A 673 16.47 -6.87 -4.44
CA LEU A 673 17.57 -7.83 -4.35
C LEU A 673 17.13 -9.24 -4.76
N GLU A 674 15.93 -9.67 -4.36
CA GLU A 674 15.35 -10.98 -4.73
C GLU A 674 15.16 -11.11 -6.24
N VAL A 675 14.72 -10.04 -6.91
CA VAL A 675 14.63 -10.00 -8.38
C VAL A 675 16.02 -10.10 -9.01
N ALA A 676 16.98 -9.29 -8.54
CA ALA A 676 18.33 -9.28 -9.08
C ALA A 676 19.04 -10.65 -8.92
N LEU A 677 18.91 -11.28 -7.76
CA LEU A 677 19.45 -12.62 -7.54
C LEU A 677 18.78 -13.67 -8.43
N ARG A 678 17.44 -13.62 -8.54
CA ARG A 678 16.69 -14.58 -9.37
C ARG A 678 17.13 -14.52 -10.83
N ASP A 679 17.33 -13.33 -11.36
CA ASP A 679 17.78 -13.13 -12.74
C ASP A 679 19.23 -13.60 -12.92
N MET A 680 20.11 -13.35 -11.94
CA MET A 680 21.47 -13.88 -11.94
C MET A 680 21.49 -15.42 -11.91
N LEU A 681 20.73 -16.06 -11.02
CA LEU A 681 20.70 -17.52 -10.88
C LEU A 681 20.12 -18.20 -12.12
N LYS A 682 19.15 -17.58 -12.81
CA LYS A 682 18.66 -18.06 -14.11
C LYS A 682 19.76 -18.07 -15.19
N GLN A 683 20.67 -17.09 -15.15
CA GLN A 683 21.78 -17.00 -16.09
C GLN A 683 22.98 -17.87 -15.66
N ASN A 684 23.01 -18.32 -14.40
CA ASN A 684 24.11 -19.05 -13.77
C ASN A 684 23.59 -20.22 -12.93
N GLU A 685 22.80 -21.12 -13.52
CA GLU A 685 22.10 -22.20 -12.80
C GLU A 685 23.04 -23.14 -12.04
N GLN A 686 24.32 -23.17 -12.43
CA GLN A 686 25.39 -23.93 -11.80
C GLN A 686 25.91 -23.33 -10.50
N ILE A 687 25.49 -22.12 -10.10
CA ILE A 687 25.95 -21.51 -8.84
C ILE A 687 25.08 -22.00 -7.67
N ASN A 688 25.73 -22.37 -6.56
CA ASN A 688 25.11 -22.68 -5.29
C ASN A 688 25.66 -21.75 -4.20
N ILE A 689 24.82 -20.89 -3.64
CA ILE A 689 25.25 -19.95 -2.58
C ILE A 689 25.27 -20.69 -1.23
N THR A 690 26.47 -20.89 -0.68
CA THR A 690 26.70 -21.69 0.53
C THR A 690 26.74 -20.84 1.81
N SER A 691 27.11 -19.56 1.71
CA SER A 691 27.07 -18.60 2.82
C SER A 691 26.79 -17.18 2.34
N THR A 692 26.24 -16.36 3.24
CA THR A 692 25.95 -14.94 3.02
C THR A 692 26.70 -14.06 4.02
N TRP A 693 27.26 -12.94 3.58
CA TRP A 693 27.98 -11.99 4.43
C TRP A 693 27.46 -10.58 4.24
N CYS A 694 27.03 -9.95 5.33
CA CYS A 694 26.63 -8.54 5.34
C CYS A 694 27.83 -7.66 5.70
N MET A 695 27.95 -6.47 5.12
CA MET A 695 28.98 -5.49 5.44
C MET A 695 28.52 -4.07 5.09
N GLY A 696 29.40 -3.09 5.29
CA GLY A 696 29.05 -1.68 5.16
C GLY A 696 28.32 -1.15 6.40
N GLY A 697 28.50 0.15 6.66
CA GLY A 697 27.97 0.79 7.87
C GLY A 697 26.44 0.85 7.92
N GLY A 698 25.77 0.67 6.78
CA GLY A 698 24.33 0.58 6.65
C GLY A 698 23.74 -0.74 7.13
N SER A 699 24.49 -1.85 7.02
CA SER A 699 24.07 -3.17 7.53
C SER A 699 23.94 -3.22 9.06
N LEU A 700 24.50 -2.23 9.76
CA LEU A 700 24.39 -2.04 11.21
C LEU A 700 23.13 -1.27 11.63
N THR A 701 22.30 -0.85 10.69
CA THR A 701 21.00 -0.24 10.98
C THR A 701 20.09 -1.29 11.63
N HIS A 702 19.36 -0.93 12.68
CA HIS A 702 18.47 -1.86 13.39
C HIS A 702 17.47 -2.47 12.40
N GLN A 703 17.20 -3.77 12.52
CA GLN A 703 16.41 -4.60 11.59
C GLN A 703 16.93 -4.80 10.17
N TRP A 704 18.01 -4.14 9.73
CA TRP A 704 18.42 -4.25 8.32
C TRP A 704 18.76 -5.71 7.95
N MET A 705 19.62 -6.39 8.73
CA MET A 705 19.96 -7.79 8.44
C MET A 705 18.76 -8.73 8.60
N HIS A 706 17.87 -8.44 9.54
CA HIS A 706 16.65 -9.22 9.72
C HIS A 706 15.72 -9.08 8.51
N LEU A 707 15.28 -7.87 8.17
CA LEU A 707 14.26 -7.64 7.15
C LEU A 707 14.81 -7.77 5.72
N VAL A 708 16.09 -7.46 5.50
CA VAL A 708 16.70 -7.50 4.16
C VAL A 708 17.26 -8.88 3.81
N VAL A 709 17.78 -9.64 4.78
CA VAL A 709 18.63 -10.82 4.50
C VAL A 709 18.03 -12.11 5.05
N ALA A 710 17.38 -12.08 6.22
CA ALA A 710 16.92 -13.29 6.86
C ALA A 710 15.84 -13.99 6.02
N LYS A 711 15.97 -15.31 5.92
CA LYS A 711 14.92 -16.19 5.40
C LYS A 711 13.85 -16.33 6.46
N GLU A 712 12.75 -15.63 6.28
CA GLU A 712 11.57 -15.84 7.12
C GLU A 712 11.03 -17.25 6.88
N LYS A 713 10.76 -17.99 7.96
CA LYS A 713 9.98 -19.22 7.83
C LYS A 713 8.60 -18.80 7.37
N SER A 714 8.11 -19.40 6.28
CA SER A 714 6.68 -19.34 5.94
C SER A 714 5.92 -19.83 7.19
N SER A 715 5.23 -18.91 7.84
CA SER A 715 4.40 -19.15 9.02
C SER A 715 3.33 -20.18 8.74
#